data_AF-A0A3D4GGX8-F1
#
_entry.id   AF-A0A3D4GGX8-F1
#
_cell.length_a   1.000
_cell.length_b   1.000
_cell.length_c   1.000
_cell.angle_alpha   90.00
_cell.angle_beta   90.00
_cell.angle_gamma   90.00
#
_symmetry.space_group_name_H-M   'P 1'
#
loop_
_entity.id
_entity.type
_entity.pdbx_description
1 polymer ?
#
loop_
_entity_poly.entity_id
_entity_poly.type
_entity_poly.pdbx_seq_one_letter_code
_entity_poly.pdbx_strand_id
1 'polypeptide(L)'
;MPSQSPLKKPQEKSNAVFSSLYSKLNPEQKKAVDAVEGPVMVFAGPGTGKTQVLAMRAANILRKTDVGPHNILALTFTESAAKAMRDRLISIIGEDAYYVNIATFHSFCSDVIQSNPEFFPFSRDAEPLTDLERFTIVENIIREQAFEAIKPINSPIFYVRDCIKAMQDLKRENVEPDDFRKLIEYDVLQLKKAESLPKTEQKQREKNIAKQRELLQVYVLYQQKLREMGRYDYEDMISFAVHAFEQDEILLRSYQERLQYILVDEYQDTNAAQNKVLELLASYWGKQANVFVVGDSDQSLYRFQGASLENSVAFVKKYPTALFITLTKNYRSTQTILDAATELIAKNNFTHATLLEKFQKISAKKSTRTSVPLSATVSYPAQPVYVAAFSSDLAETAYIAEEISTLIKKGTNPSEIAVLYRTNNDSAAIEDALVKWEIPYEIDSGVDILDSPVVMQLLTLFRVIYDLRTTREAIDLFTVLNYEWVGLDALDLLKLSRHAAEKKQSLFDIVQGNEIKALQLKKAKETIAFVQKLIQWSKDDAQKTFPLWFETVLNDSGFLSWVLKRNDAAEAINKIQSLFREVKIQTSVDKSTKLETFLRTIERMREHRIAVNEEVLQLQRKAVKLATAHSAKGREWEYVFIIRAIDGKWGNTRSKDLIPLPEGVLRYTNIEEKEKNEDDRRVFYVALTRAKKRVTVTYAKTSVSGNRTKENTQTLFIEEIPEKLKKEVDTTSFEQSANAVLAKLLHAPVNQTQTIEENEWLSGLLENFVLTPTTLNTYLECAYKFKLNTLVKVPRAKEDYLAFGTAIHKALEMLFRSFIEKNKIPSKEFVIGEFEKSLHREIMTQDEEKARLNQGRKVLSAYYDEYTSQFAKPVFLEKFLGYGWPRIYLDDIRIGGRIDKIEWADDAHKTVTVVDYKTGQPKTRGEIEGKTKTSNGDYKRQLLFYKLLTDLDRSFGHKVEKGMFDFIEKDKQTGKFRREEFFLPKEEVDGLRKIIKDVMGEVRALYFPRTTHYSVCKECEFAQHCWPDGIPEQKAEQMKLISS
;
A
#
# COMPACT_ATOMS: atom_id res chain seq x y z
N MET A 1 -49.77 -22.66 -22.87
CA MET A 1 -49.00 -22.67 -21.61
C MET A 1 -47.58 -22.18 -21.90
N PRO A 2 -46.95 -21.40 -21.02
CA PRO A 2 -47.40 -20.14 -20.44
C PRO A 2 -46.52 -18.96 -20.92
N SER A 3 -47.10 -17.77 -20.83
CA SER A 3 -46.49 -16.46 -21.04
C SER A 3 -45.19 -16.29 -20.26
N GLN A 4 -44.07 -16.16 -20.97
CA GLN A 4 -42.85 -15.61 -20.37
C GLN A 4 -43.10 -14.12 -20.06
N SER A 5 -43.10 -13.82 -18.76
CA SER A 5 -43.04 -12.47 -18.20
C SER A 5 -41.97 -11.65 -18.92
N PRO A 6 -42.24 -10.38 -19.31
CA PRO A 6 -41.19 -9.52 -19.81
C PRO A 6 -40.16 -9.30 -18.70
N LEU A 7 -38.88 -9.54 -19.02
CA LEU A 7 -37.75 -9.16 -18.19
C LEU A 7 -37.86 -7.66 -17.86
N LYS A 8 -38.20 -7.33 -16.61
CA LYS A 8 -38.20 -5.94 -16.14
C LYS A 8 -36.81 -5.34 -16.36
N LYS A 9 -36.76 -4.19 -17.04
CA LYS A 9 -35.53 -3.48 -17.42
C LYS A 9 -34.63 -3.17 -16.20
N PRO A 10 -33.29 -3.07 -16.38
CA PRO A 10 -32.34 -2.75 -15.30
C PRO A 10 -32.69 -1.48 -14.48
N GLN A 11 -33.23 -0.44 -15.15
CA GLN A 11 -33.61 0.83 -14.51
C GLN A 11 -34.78 0.73 -13.51
N GLU A 12 -35.76 -0.16 -13.74
CA GLU A 12 -36.91 -0.30 -12.83
C GLU A 12 -36.52 -0.94 -11.50
N LYS A 13 -35.58 -1.90 -11.54
CA LYS A 13 -35.09 -2.60 -10.35
C LYS A 13 -34.22 -1.69 -9.48
N SER A 14 -33.34 -0.89 -10.10
CA SER A 14 -32.55 0.15 -9.43
C SER A 14 -33.45 1.19 -8.73
N ASN A 15 -34.50 1.66 -9.41
CA ASN A 15 -35.45 2.61 -8.85
C ASN A 15 -36.23 2.07 -7.63
N ALA A 16 -36.57 0.77 -7.63
CA ALA A 16 -37.22 0.13 -6.48
C ALA A 16 -36.27 0.03 -5.27
N VAL A 17 -35.01 -0.34 -5.48
CA VAL A 17 -34.00 -0.42 -4.42
C VAL A 17 -33.71 0.95 -3.81
N PHE A 18 -33.49 1.97 -4.66
CA PHE A 18 -33.33 3.34 -4.21
C PHE A 18 -34.52 3.80 -3.36
N SER A 19 -35.75 3.57 -3.83
CA SER A 19 -36.96 4.02 -3.13
C SER A 19 -37.12 3.35 -1.75
N SER A 20 -36.79 2.06 -1.67
CA SER A 20 -36.76 1.31 -0.41
C SER A 20 -35.73 1.89 0.58
N LEU A 21 -34.50 2.13 0.14
CA LEU A 21 -33.45 2.70 0.99
C LEU A 21 -33.74 4.16 1.39
N TYR A 22 -34.25 4.96 0.46
CA TYR A 22 -34.63 6.36 0.71
C TYR A 22 -35.75 6.47 1.75
N SER A 23 -36.70 5.54 1.76
CA SER A 23 -37.79 5.53 2.75
C SER A 23 -37.29 5.42 4.20
N LYS A 24 -36.16 4.72 4.40
CA LYS A 24 -35.53 4.50 5.71
C LYS A 24 -34.71 5.69 6.20
N LEU A 25 -34.42 6.68 5.35
CA LEU A 25 -33.66 7.87 5.74
C LEU A 25 -34.51 8.79 6.63
N ASN A 26 -33.86 9.37 7.63
CA ASN A 26 -34.49 10.41 8.46
C ASN A 26 -34.59 11.76 7.70
N PRO A 27 -35.34 12.75 8.20
CA PRO A 27 -35.54 14.03 7.50
C PRO A 27 -34.25 14.76 7.14
N GLU A 28 -33.26 14.76 8.02
CA GLU A 28 -31.97 15.43 7.81
C GLU A 28 -31.13 14.73 6.74
N GLN A 29 -31.10 13.38 6.75
CA GLN A 29 -30.47 12.57 5.72
C GLN A 29 -31.15 12.76 4.36
N LYS A 30 -32.49 12.82 4.31
CA LYS A 30 -33.25 13.10 3.08
C LYS A 30 -32.88 14.49 2.53
N LYS A 31 -32.84 15.50 3.39
CA LYS A 31 -32.41 16.85 3.02
C LYS A 31 -31.01 16.86 2.40
N ALA A 32 -30.07 16.10 2.95
CA ALA A 32 -28.72 15.98 2.41
C ALA A 32 -28.67 15.23 1.06
N VAL A 33 -29.53 14.23 0.86
CA VAL A 33 -29.64 13.49 -0.41
C VAL A 33 -30.36 14.29 -1.50
N ASP A 34 -31.33 15.13 -1.13
CA ASP A 34 -32.18 15.85 -2.08
C ASP A 34 -31.61 17.19 -2.55
N ALA A 35 -30.72 17.81 -1.80
CA ALA A 35 -30.09 19.08 -2.14
C ALA A 35 -29.03 18.93 -3.25
N VAL A 36 -29.43 18.45 -4.43
CA VAL A 36 -28.53 18.05 -5.54
C VAL A 36 -27.65 19.20 -6.02
N GLU A 37 -28.20 20.41 -6.13
CA GLU A 37 -27.49 21.61 -6.58
C GLU A 37 -26.95 22.46 -5.41
N GLY A 38 -25.85 23.16 -5.68
CA GLY A 38 -25.19 24.09 -4.78
C GLY A 38 -24.28 23.43 -3.73
N PRO A 39 -23.52 24.25 -2.98
CA PRO A 39 -22.60 23.76 -1.96
C PRO A 39 -23.35 23.27 -0.72
N VAL A 40 -22.98 22.10 -0.21
CA VAL A 40 -23.59 21.48 0.98
C VAL A 40 -22.50 21.00 1.93
N MET A 41 -22.65 21.31 3.21
CA MET A 41 -21.78 20.82 4.28
C MET A 41 -22.61 20.04 5.30
N VAL A 42 -22.25 18.77 5.50
CA VAL A 42 -22.93 17.87 6.43
C VAL A 42 -22.04 17.57 7.63
N PHE A 43 -22.47 17.99 8.82
CA PHE A 43 -21.88 17.61 10.09
C PHE A 43 -22.48 16.29 10.55
N ALA A 44 -21.65 15.26 10.66
CA ALA A 44 -22.14 13.91 10.88
C ALA A 44 -21.23 13.14 11.82
N GLY A 45 -21.67 13.01 13.07
CA GLY A 45 -20.99 12.25 14.11
C GLY A 45 -20.77 10.77 13.76
N PRO A 46 -20.02 10.01 14.57
CA PRO A 46 -19.79 8.59 14.33
C PRO A 46 -21.11 7.83 14.24
N GLY A 47 -21.19 6.87 13.31
CA GLY A 47 -22.36 6.00 13.17
C GLY A 47 -23.66 6.67 12.68
N THR A 48 -23.62 7.92 12.20
CA THR A 48 -24.81 8.66 11.70
C THR A 48 -25.21 8.33 10.25
N GLY A 49 -24.44 7.47 9.58
CA GLY A 49 -24.72 7.03 8.20
C GLY A 49 -24.11 7.91 7.10
N LYS A 50 -22.99 8.60 7.36
CA LYS A 50 -22.24 9.42 6.38
C LYS A 50 -22.13 8.78 4.99
N THR A 51 -21.57 7.57 4.94
CA THR A 51 -21.36 6.83 3.68
C THR A 51 -22.68 6.45 3.00
N GLN A 52 -23.74 6.21 3.77
CA GLN A 52 -25.08 5.95 3.20
C GLN A 52 -25.63 7.21 2.53
N VAL A 53 -25.48 8.38 3.18
CA VAL A 53 -25.94 9.66 2.62
C VAL A 53 -25.18 9.98 1.33
N LEU A 54 -23.85 9.80 1.30
CA LEU A 54 -23.03 10.00 0.10
C LEU A 54 -23.47 9.11 -1.06
N ALA A 55 -23.61 7.79 -0.82
CA ALA A 55 -24.02 6.85 -1.85
C ALA A 55 -25.45 7.12 -2.37
N MET A 56 -26.39 7.38 -1.46
CA MET A 56 -27.76 7.74 -1.83
C MET A 56 -27.82 9.07 -2.59
N ARG A 57 -26.98 10.05 -2.23
CA ARG A 57 -26.90 11.32 -2.94
C ARG A 57 -26.38 11.13 -4.36
N ALA A 58 -25.28 10.41 -4.56
CA ALA A 58 -24.76 10.12 -5.89
C ALA A 58 -25.79 9.39 -6.77
N ALA A 59 -26.50 8.41 -6.21
CA ALA A 59 -27.62 7.75 -6.91
C ALA A 59 -28.78 8.71 -7.22
N ASN A 60 -29.09 9.66 -6.34
CA ASN A 60 -30.15 10.65 -6.55
C ASN A 60 -29.79 11.69 -7.61
N ILE A 61 -28.51 12.08 -7.71
CA ILE A 61 -27.98 12.95 -8.77
C ILE A 61 -28.29 12.31 -10.13
N LEU A 62 -27.82 11.07 -10.35
CA LEU A 62 -28.04 10.34 -11.60
C LEU A 62 -29.52 10.11 -11.95
N ARG A 63 -30.40 10.13 -10.95
CA ARG A 63 -31.84 9.97 -11.16
C ARG A 63 -32.55 11.28 -11.50
N LYS A 64 -32.08 12.41 -10.95
CA LYS A 64 -32.75 13.72 -11.09
C LYS A 64 -32.15 14.58 -12.19
N THR A 65 -30.97 14.27 -12.68
CA THR A 65 -30.25 15.08 -13.68
C THR A 65 -29.86 14.23 -14.88
N ASP A 66 -29.54 14.89 -15.99
CA ASP A 66 -29.13 14.23 -17.24
C ASP A 66 -27.62 13.87 -17.27
N VAL A 67 -26.95 13.93 -16.13
CA VAL A 67 -25.50 13.67 -16.05
C VAL A 67 -25.21 12.17 -15.98
N GLY A 68 -24.10 11.77 -16.59
CA GLY A 68 -23.62 10.40 -16.51
C GLY A 68 -22.90 10.11 -15.18
N PRO A 69 -22.73 8.83 -14.81
CA PRO A 69 -21.94 8.42 -13.63
C PRO A 69 -20.52 9.03 -13.60
N HIS A 70 -19.90 9.16 -14.77
CA HIS A 70 -18.54 9.69 -14.94
C HIS A 70 -18.43 11.19 -14.65
N ASN A 71 -19.54 11.91 -14.49
CA ASN A 71 -19.55 13.32 -14.11
C ASN A 71 -19.49 13.54 -12.59
N ILE A 72 -19.56 12.46 -11.81
CA ILE A 72 -19.52 12.49 -10.35
C ILE A 72 -18.12 12.08 -9.89
N LEU A 73 -17.48 12.92 -9.07
CA LEU A 73 -16.25 12.61 -8.34
C LEU A 73 -16.55 12.46 -6.85
N ALA A 74 -16.27 11.29 -6.29
CA ALA A 74 -16.35 11.02 -4.87
C ALA A 74 -14.94 10.75 -4.29
N LEU A 75 -14.46 11.69 -3.49
CA LEU A 75 -13.16 11.64 -2.82
C LEU A 75 -13.31 11.13 -1.39
N THR A 76 -12.45 10.19 -1.01
CA THR A 76 -12.39 9.61 0.33
C THR A 76 -10.99 9.71 0.91
N PHE A 77 -10.84 9.57 2.23
CA PHE A 77 -9.53 9.63 2.86
C PHE A 77 -8.73 8.31 2.76
N THR A 78 -9.43 7.16 2.74
CA THR A 78 -8.78 5.83 2.71
C THR A 78 -9.30 4.96 1.58
N GLU A 79 -8.46 4.07 1.06
CA GLU A 79 -8.85 3.10 0.03
C GLU A 79 -9.98 2.17 0.51
N SER A 80 -10.01 1.85 1.81
CA SER A 80 -11.10 1.07 2.42
C SER A 80 -12.45 1.79 2.35
N ALA A 81 -12.48 3.11 2.55
CA ALA A 81 -13.67 3.92 2.42
C ALA A 81 -14.12 4.03 0.95
N ALA A 82 -13.17 4.16 0.01
CA ALA A 82 -13.45 4.13 -1.42
C ALA A 82 -14.09 2.80 -1.86
N LYS A 83 -13.57 1.65 -1.39
CA LYS A 83 -14.15 0.31 -1.64
C LYS A 83 -15.57 0.21 -1.06
N ALA A 84 -15.74 0.54 0.22
CA ALA A 84 -17.04 0.48 0.89
C ALA A 84 -18.11 1.38 0.23
N MET A 85 -17.71 2.58 -0.24
CA MET A 85 -18.61 3.47 -0.98
C MET A 85 -19.01 2.87 -2.34
N ARG A 86 -18.06 2.26 -3.05
CA ARG A 86 -18.31 1.58 -4.33
C ARG A 86 -19.27 0.42 -4.15
N ASP A 87 -19.03 -0.47 -3.19
CA ASP A 87 -19.89 -1.64 -2.93
C ASP A 87 -21.32 -1.21 -2.59
N ARG A 88 -21.46 -0.13 -1.80
CA ARG A 88 -22.77 0.47 -1.52
C ARG A 88 -23.43 1.00 -2.79
N LEU A 89 -22.71 1.74 -3.63
CA LEU A 89 -23.28 2.23 -4.89
C LEU A 89 -23.70 1.08 -5.83
N ILE A 90 -22.90 0.02 -5.93
CA ILE A 90 -23.25 -1.19 -6.70
C ILE A 90 -24.58 -1.75 -6.22
N SER A 91 -24.80 -1.81 -4.90
CA SER A 91 -26.06 -2.29 -4.33
C SER A 91 -27.27 -1.42 -4.66
N ILE A 92 -27.07 -0.13 -5.00
CA ILE A 92 -28.15 0.84 -5.27
C ILE A 92 -28.42 0.96 -6.77
N ILE A 93 -27.37 1.24 -7.57
CA ILE A 93 -27.47 1.58 -9.00
C ILE A 93 -26.90 0.50 -9.94
N GLY A 94 -26.37 -0.60 -9.42
CA GLY A 94 -25.87 -1.72 -10.22
C GLY A 94 -24.61 -1.37 -11.01
N GLU A 95 -24.59 -1.73 -12.30
CA GLU A 95 -23.43 -1.56 -13.19
C GLU A 95 -22.97 -0.10 -13.30
N ASP A 96 -23.89 0.88 -13.21
CA ASP A 96 -23.57 2.31 -13.27
C ASP A 96 -22.62 2.76 -12.16
N ALA A 97 -22.58 2.05 -11.02
CA ALA A 97 -21.66 2.33 -9.92
C ALA A 97 -20.18 2.15 -10.32
N TYR A 98 -19.90 1.24 -11.25
CA TYR A 98 -18.55 1.05 -11.79
C TYR A 98 -18.13 2.19 -12.72
N TYR A 99 -19.05 3.11 -13.05
CA TYR A 99 -18.81 4.30 -13.86
C TYR A 99 -18.77 5.64 -13.07
N VAL A 100 -18.98 5.62 -11.74
CA VAL A 100 -18.74 6.76 -10.83
C VAL A 100 -17.27 6.85 -10.40
N ASN A 101 -16.65 8.04 -10.52
CA ASN A 101 -15.26 8.23 -10.10
C ASN A 101 -15.15 8.23 -8.58
N ILE A 102 -14.76 7.10 -7.98
CA ILE A 102 -14.55 6.97 -6.52
C ILE A 102 -13.07 6.68 -6.27
N ALA A 103 -12.38 7.60 -5.59
CA ALA A 103 -10.94 7.51 -5.33
C ALA A 103 -10.55 8.16 -3.99
N THR A 104 -9.33 7.90 -3.53
CA THR A 104 -8.67 8.78 -2.56
C THR A 104 -8.11 10.02 -3.27
N PHE A 105 -7.79 11.09 -2.53
CA PHE A 105 -7.12 12.26 -3.11
C PHE A 105 -5.83 11.88 -3.84
N HIS A 106 -5.01 11.01 -3.23
CA HIS A 106 -3.76 10.56 -3.83
C HIS A 106 -4.00 9.75 -5.10
N SER A 107 -4.92 8.78 -5.08
CA SER A 107 -5.28 7.98 -6.26
C SER A 107 -5.80 8.88 -7.39
N PHE A 108 -6.64 9.87 -7.08
CA PHE A 108 -7.11 10.85 -8.08
C PHE A 108 -5.96 11.69 -8.66
N CYS A 109 -5.08 12.26 -7.84
CA CYS A 109 -3.93 13.03 -8.34
C CYS A 109 -2.96 12.16 -9.14
N SER A 110 -2.75 10.90 -8.74
CA SER A 110 -1.97 9.93 -9.50
C SER A 110 -2.58 9.69 -10.88
N ASP A 111 -3.90 9.49 -10.95
CA ASP A 111 -4.63 9.32 -12.21
C ASP A 111 -4.50 10.56 -13.11
N VAL A 112 -4.56 11.77 -12.54
CA VAL A 112 -4.34 13.03 -13.27
C VAL A 112 -2.94 13.05 -13.90
N ILE A 113 -1.92 12.71 -13.12
CA ILE A 113 -0.52 12.68 -13.55
C ILE A 113 -0.30 11.65 -14.66
N GLN A 114 -0.79 10.42 -14.46
CA GLN A 114 -0.60 9.32 -15.41
C GLN A 114 -1.35 9.55 -16.72
N SER A 115 -2.51 10.21 -16.67
CA SER A 115 -3.33 10.48 -17.85
C SER A 115 -2.87 11.71 -18.64
N ASN A 116 -2.16 12.65 -18.01
CA ASN A 116 -1.74 13.92 -18.64
C ASN A 116 -0.25 14.21 -18.43
N PRO A 117 0.66 13.25 -18.69
CA PRO A 117 2.07 13.35 -18.32
C PRO A 117 2.84 14.46 -19.05
N GLU A 118 2.34 14.99 -20.15
CA GLU A 118 2.91 16.15 -20.85
C GLU A 118 2.89 17.45 -20.02
N PHE A 119 2.06 17.54 -18.98
CA PHE A 119 1.98 18.71 -18.09
C PHE A 119 2.86 18.59 -16.84
N PHE A 120 3.57 17.47 -16.66
CA PHE A 120 4.34 17.19 -15.45
C PHE A 120 5.85 17.20 -15.74
N PRO A 121 6.65 17.93 -14.94
CA PRO A 121 8.08 18.15 -15.21
C PRO A 121 8.98 16.96 -14.85
N PHE A 122 8.44 15.88 -14.31
CA PHE A 122 9.17 14.66 -13.97
C PHE A 122 8.96 13.59 -15.03
N SER A 123 9.98 12.73 -15.22
CA SER A 123 9.90 11.56 -16.09
C SER A 123 8.60 10.79 -15.84
N ARG A 124 7.89 10.34 -16.89
CA ARG A 124 6.76 9.39 -16.77
C ARG A 124 7.11 8.16 -15.89
N ASP A 125 8.40 7.84 -15.79
CA ASP A 125 8.95 6.74 -15.02
C ASP A 125 9.47 7.17 -13.62
N ALA A 126 9.17 8.38 -13.15
CA ALA A 126 9.55 8.84 -11.82
C ALA A 126 8.80 8.02 -10.76
N GLU A 127 9.53 7.58 -9.74
CA GLU A 127 8.97 6.82 -8.62
C GLU A 127 9.06 7.64 -7.33
N PRO A 128 8.13 7.43 -6.39
CA PRO A 128 8.22 8.03 -5.08
C PRO A 128 9.46 7.50 -4.33
N LEU A 129 10.10 8.36 -3.54
CA LEU A 129 11.18 7.94 -2.65
C LEU A 129 10.70 6.94 -1.60
N THR A 130 11.56 6.00 -1.27
CA THR A 130 11.45 5.20 -0.06
C THR A 130 11.86 5.98 1.18
N ASP A 131 11.40 5.54 2.35
CA ASP A 131 11.75 6.16 3.63
C ASP A 131 13.26 6.14 3.89
N LEU A 132 13.96 5.09 3.45
CA LEU A 132 15.42 4.98 3.56
C LEU A 132 16.14 5.99 2.67
N GLU A 133 15.71 6.16 1.41
CA GLU A 133 16.29 7.17 0.51
C GLU A 133 16.08 8.57 1.09
N ARG A 134 14.86 8.87 1.57
CA ARG A 134 14.55 10.15 2.22
C ARG A 134 15.49 10.40 3.41
N PHE A 135 15.67 9.39 4.26
CA PHE A 135 16.58 9.48 5.40
C PHE A 135 18.03 9.74 4.96
N THR A 136 18.51 8.98 3.98
CA THR A 136 19.88 9.06 3.46
C THR A 136 20.18 10.43 2.85
N ILE A 137 19.24 10.99 2.07
CA ILE A 137 19.41 12.31 1.46
C ILE A 137 19.53 13.39 2.54
N VAL A 138 18.62 13.41 3.51
CA VAL A 138 18.64 14.41 4.59
C VAL A 138 19.87 14.24 5.48
N GLU A 139 20.27 13.01 5.78
CA GLU A 139 21.51 12.73 6.50
C GLU A 139 22.73 13.30 5.78
N ASN A 140 22.87 13.04 4.48
CA ASN A 140 23.98 13.54 3.68
C ASN A 140 24.00 15.07 3.65
N ILE A 141 22.85 15.72 3.44
CA ILE A 141 22.73 17.18 3.49
C ILE A 141 23.21 17.72 4.84
N ILE A 142 22.75 17.15 5.96
CA ILE A 142 23.17 17.60 7.30
C ILE A 142 24.67 17.36 7.53
N ARG A 143 25.23 16.27 7.03
CA ARG A 143 26.67 15.96 7.15
C ARG A 143 27.54 16.91 6.35
N GLU A 144 27.15 17.25 5.12
CA GLU A 144 27.90 18.11 4.20
C GLU A 144 27.84 19.59 4.58
N GLN A 145 26.71 20.05 5.12
CA GLN A 145 26.52 21.45 5.47
C GLN A 145 27.05 21.80 6.86
N ALA A 146 27.49 23.05 7.04
CA ALA A 146 27.99 23.59 8.31
C ALA A 146 26.84 24.16 9.17
N PHE A 147 25.88 23.30 9.55
CA PHE A 147 24.79 23.69 10.45
C PHE A 147 25.23 23.73 11.91
N GLU A 148 24.62 24.63 12.70
CA GLU A 148 24.87 24.78 14.13
C GLU A 148 23.64 24.39 14.97
N ALA A 149 22.43 24.81 14.55
CA ALA A 149 21.21 24.64 15.32
C ALA A 149 20.60 23.23 15.20
N ILE A 150 20.75 22.58 14.05
CA ILE A 150 20.23 21.23 13.73
C ILE A 150 21.33 20.17 13.59
N LYS A 151 22.59 20.49 13.88
CA LYS A 151 23.74 19.55 13.82
C LYS A 151 24.59 19.60 15.10
N PRO A 152 24.14 18.95 16.18
CA PRO A 152 24.93 18.85 17.41
C PRO A 152 26.27 18.14 17.18
N ILE A 153 27.35 18.66 17.77
CA ILE A 153 28.73 18.13 17.60
C ILE A 153 28.83 16.63 17.89
N ASN A 154 28.24 16.17 19.00
CA ASN A 154 28.32 14.77 19.44
C ASN A 154 27.27 13.86 18.79
N SER A 155 26.32 14.42 18.05
CA SER A 155 25.29 13.66 17.36
C SER A 155 24.83 14.41 16.10
N PRO A 156 25.67 14.45 15.04
CA PRO A 156 25.39 15.26 13.85
C PRO A 156 24.08 14.90 13.15
N ILE A 157 23.61 13.66 13.30
CA ILE A 157 22.40 13.13 12.65
C ILE A 157 21.15 13.17 13.54
N PHE A 158 21.23 13.80 14.73
CA PHE A 158 20.16 13.79 15.72
C PHE A 158 18.82 14.30 15.18
N TYR A 159 18.84 15.35 14.36
CA TYR A 159 17.63 16.03 13.86
C TYR A 159 17.12 15.50 12.51
N VAL A 160 17.73 14.46 11.91
CA VAL A 160 17.35 13.98 10.56
C VAL A 160 15.85 13.65 10.49
N ARG A 161 15.31 12.92 11.48
CA ARG A 161 13.88 12.58 11.52
C ARG A 161 12.97 13.79 11.69
N ASP A 162 13.38 14.75 12.52
CA ASP A 162 12.59 15.97 12.77
C ASP A 162 12.55 16.85 11.51
N CYS A 163 13.65 16.96 10.77
CA CYS A 163 13.69 17.66 9.49
C CYS A 163 12.75 17.01 8.48
N ILE A 164 12.78 15.68 8.37
CA ILE A 164 11.88 14.93 7.48
C ILE A 164 10.42 15.19 7.84
N LYS A 165 10.05 15.02 9.12
CA LYS A 165 8.68 15.25 9.61
C LYS A 165 8.23 16.69 9.28
N ALA A 166 9.05 17.68 9.61
CA ALA A 166 8.72 19.08 9.37
C ALA A 166 8.55 19.41 7.88
N MET A 167 9.40 18.86 6.99
CA MET A 167 9.24 19.03 5.54
C MET A 167 7.97 18.36 5.02
N GLN A 168 7.62 17.16 5.50
CA GLN A 168 6.37 16.49 5.11
C GLN A 168 5.14 17.29 5.55
N ASP A 169 5.15 17.84 6.76
CA ASP A 169 4.07 18.69 7.26
C ASP A 169 3.93 19.97 6.42
N LEU A 170 5.05 20.62 6.04
CA LEU A 170 5.04 21.76 5.11
C LEU A 170 4.46 21.40 3.74
N LYS A 171 4.86 20.26 3.15
CA LYS A 171 4.32 19.78 1.87
C LYS A 171 2.82 19.53 1.92
N ARG A 172 2.32 18.88 2.99
CA ARG A 172 0.89 18.60 3.19
C ARG A 172 0.05 19.88 3.25
N GLU A 173 0.61 20.95 3.79
CA GLU A 173 -0.05 22.25 3.83
C GLU A 173 0.22 23.12 2.59
N ASN A 174 0.80 22.52 1.55
CA ASN A 174 1.14 23.18 0.29
C ASN A 174 2.05 24.40 0.49
N VAL A 175 3.04 24.28 1.39
CA VAL A 175 4.06 25.31 1.66
C VAL A 175 5.35 24.95 0.95
N GLU A 176 5.66 25.69 -0.11
CA GLU A 176 6.92 25.58 -0.83
C GLU A 176 8.08 26.29 -0.10
N PRO A 177 9.35 26.01 -0.44
CA PRO A 177 10.49 26.65 0.22
C PRO A 177 10.43 28.20 0.23
N ASP A 178 9.91 28.80 -0.84
CA ASP A 178 9.79 30.27 -0.92
C ASP A 178 8.70 30.81 0.00
N ASP A 179 7.61 30.08 0.21
CA ASP A 179 6.56 30.46 1.16
C ASP A 179 7.05 30.25 2.59
N PHE A 180 7.78 29.16 2.85
CA PHE A 180 8.38 28.90 4.16
C PHE A 180 9.37 30.02 4.55
N ARG A 181 10.15 30.52 3.58
CA ARG A 181 11.04 31.68 3.79
C ARG A 181 10.25 32.91 4.25
N LYS A 182 9.15 33.25 3.58
CA LYS A 182 8.29 34.41 3.94
C LYS A 182 7.71 34.24 5.35
N LEU A 183 7.31 33.03 5.73
CA LEU A 183 6.80 32.74 7.08
C LEU A 183 7.87 32.96 8.16
N ILE A 184 9.10 32.50 7.93
CA ILE A 184 10.22 32.73 8.84
C ILE A 184 10.53 34.23 8.97
N GLU A 185 10.55 34.96 7.85
CA GLU A 185 10.79 36.41 7.84
C GLU A 185 9.71 37.17 8.63
N TYR A 186 8.45 36.76 8.49
CA TYR A 186 7.35 37.30 9.28
C TYR A 186 7.56 37.05 10.78
N ASP A 187 7.92 35.83 11.20
CA ASP A 187 8.19 35.51 12.60
C ASP A 187 9.36 36.31 13.19
N VAL A 188 10.40 36.55 12.39
CA VAL A 188 11.54 37.42 12.77
C VAL A 188 11.07 38.84 13.01
N LEU A 189 10.17 39.37 12.16
CA LEU A 189 9.60 40.71 12.34
C LEU A 189 8.70 40.79 13.58
N GLN A 190 7.90 39.76 13.86
CA GLN A 190 7.06 39.72 15.07
C GLN A 190 7.89 39.68 16.34
N LEU A 191 8.95 38.86 16.36
CA LEU A 191 9.87 38.78 17.49
C LEU A 191 10.55 40.14 17.78
N LYS A 192 10.90 40.90 16.74
CA LYS A 192 11.48 42.25 16.89
C LYS A 192 10.50 43.28 17.47
N LYS A 193 9.20 43.12 17.21
CA LYS A 193 8.13 44.02 17.70
C LYS A 193 7.66 43.68 19.10
N ALA A 194 7.93 42.47 19.58
CA ALA A 194 7.48 41.97 20.87
C ALA A 194 8.39 42.46 22.01
N GLU A 195 8.30 43.75 22.35
CA GLU A 195 9.07 44.37 23.46
C GLU A 195 8.67 43.84 24.86
N SER A 196 7.55 43.12 24.98
CA SER A 196 6.95 42.67 26.24
C SER A 196 7.16 41.19 26.59
N LEU A 197 7.83 40.39 25.76
CA LEU A 197 8.02 38.95 26.02
C LEU A 197 9.08 38.69 27.10
N PRO A 198 8.89 37.70 27.99
CA PRO A 198 9.92 37.25 28.92
C PRO A 198 11.22 36.85 28.21
N LYS A 199 12.39 37.22 28.76
CA LYS A 199 13.71 36.94 28.16
C LYS A 199 13.93 35.46 27.80
N THR A 200 13.40 34.54 28.60
CA THR A 200 13.51 33.09 28.35
C THR A 200 12.71 32.67 27.11
N GLU A 201 11.51 33.23 26.94
CA GLU A 201 10.64 32.96 25.80
C GLU A 201 11.19 33.56 24.50
N GLN A 202 11.74 34.78 24.59
CA GLN A 202 12.45 35.43 23.49
C GLN A 202 13.62 34.56 22.99
N LYS A 203 14.51 34.11 23.88
CA LYS A 203 15.62 33.21 23.53
C LYS A 203 15.16 31.87 22.95
N GLN A 204 14.04 31.33 23.45
CA GLN A 204 13.49 30.09 22.91
C GLN A 204 12.97 30.28 21.48
N ARG A 205 12.29 31.40 21.20
CA ARG A 205 11.80 31.75 19.86
C ARG A 205 12.96 32.02 18.89
N GLU A 206 14.02 32.72 19.33
CA GLU A 206 15.26 32.90 18.56
C GLU A 206 15.89 31.55 18.17
N LYS A 207 15.98 30.61 19.11
CA LYS A 207 16.51 29.27 18.86
C LYS A 207 15.65 28.48 17.87
N ASN A 208 14.32 28.61 17.97
CA ASN A 208 13.40 27.96 17.03
C ASN A 208 13.56 28.54 15.62
N ILE A 209 13.64 29.87 15.48
CA ILE A 209 13.88 30.54 14.20
C ILE A 209 15.22 30.11 13.59
N ALA A 210 16.29 29.99 14.39
CA ALA A 210 17.58 29.50 13.91
C ALA A 210 17.46 28.09 13.30
N LYS A 211 16.76 27.17 13.99
CA LYS A 211 16.47 25.82 13.47
C LYS A 211 15.63 25.86 12.20
N GLN A 212 14.61 26.71 12.14
CA GLN A 212 13.74 26.85 10.97
C GLN A 212 14.51 27.36 9.74
N ARG A 213 15.46 28.27 9.92
CA ARG A 213 16.34 28.75 8.84
C ARG A 213 17.24 27.66 8.28
N GLU A 214 17.83 26.83 9.15
CA GLU A 214 18.63 25.69 8.71
C GLU A 214 17.74 24.62 8.06
N LEU A 215 16.54 24.36 8.60
CA LEU A 215 15.53 23.51 7.97
C LEU A 215 15.17 24.00 6.56
N LEU A 216 15.01 25.32 6.35
CA LEU A 216 14.75 25.89 5.03
C LEU A 216 15.88 25.55 4.05
N GLN A 217 17.14 25.64 4.48
CA GLN A 217 18.28 25.26 3.64
C GLN A 217 18.24 23.76 3.31
N VAL A 218 17.97 22.91 4.30
CA VAL A 218 17.76 21.47 4.07
C VAL A 218 16.63 21.25 3.06
N TYR A 219 15.50 21.94 3.20
CA TYR A 219 14.34 21.76 2.33
C TYR A 219 14.63 22.16 0.88
N VAL A 220 15.35 23.26 0.65
CA VAL A 220 15.78 23.69 -0.70
C VAL A 220 16.72 22.66 -1.32
N LEU A 221 17.77 22.25 -0.60
CA LEU A 221 18.75 21.27 -1.10
C LEU A 221 18.11 19.91 -1.36
N TYR A 222 17.18 19.50 -0.49
CA TYR A 222 16.41 18.28 -0.62
C TYR A 222 15.57 18.30 -1.91
N GLN A 223 14.78 19.35 -2.13
CA GLN A 223 13.99 19.50 -3.37
C GLN A 223 14.86 19.56 -4.63
N GLN A 224 16.04 20.17 -4.56
CA GLN A 224 17.01 20.14 -5.65
C GLN A 224 17.48 18.71 -5.92
N LYS A 225 17.81 17.95 -4.87
CA LYS A 225 18.27 16.56 -5.01
C LYS A 225 17.21 15.65 -5.61
N LEU A 226 15.95 15.82 -5.22
CA LEU A 226 14.81 15.12 -5.84
C LEU A 226 14.75 15.34 -7.35
N ARG A 227 14.87 16.61 -7.78
CA ARG A 227 14.87 16.97 -9.20
C ARG A 227 16.06 16.38 -9.96
N GLU A 228 17.26 16.44 -9.38
CA GLU A 228 18.47 15.83 -9.97
C GLU A 228 18.32 14.31 -10.16
N MET A 229 17.68 13.64 -9.20
CA MET A 229 17.45 12.19 -9.23
C MET A 229 16.22 11.80 -10.07
N GLY A 230 15.37 12.76 -10.46
CA GLY A 230 14.09 12.46 -11.10
C GLY A 230 13.12 11.68 -10.20
N ARG A 231 13.18 11.92 -8.89
CA ARG A 231 12.35 11.30 -7.84
C ARG A 231 11.45 12.35 -7.20
N TYR A 232 10.46 11.92 -6.41
CA TYR A 232 9.58 12.82 -5.66
C TYR A 232 9.14 12.19 -4.34
N ASP A 233 8.62 12.97 -3.39
CA ASP A 233 7.92 12.41 -2.23
C ASP A 233 6.46 12.12 -2.55
N TYR A 234 5.89 11.13 -1.86
CA TYR A 234 4.46 10.85 -1.97
C TYR A 234 3.57 12.09 -1.73
N GLU A 235 3.94 12.95 -0.77
CA GLU A 235 3.28 14.23 -0.53
C GLU A 235 3.34 15.22 -1.72
N ASP A 236 4.40 15.18 -2.54
CA ASP A 236 4.56 16.09 -3.68
C ASP A 236 3.53 15.81 -4.78
N MET A 237 3.00 14.59 -4.87
CA MET A 237 2.06 14.18 -5.92
C MET A 237 0.81 15.08 -5.98
N ILE A 238 0.30 15.48 -4.83
CA ILE A 238 -0.87 16.36 -4.75
C ILE A 238 -0.48 17.76 -5.19
N SER A 239 0.65 18.28 -4.70
CA SER A 239 1.17 19.58 -5.09
C SER A 239 1.46 19.64 -6.59
N PHE A 240 1.96 18.59 -7.22
CA PHE A 240 2.16 18.55 -8.67
C PHE A 240 0.85 18.70 -9.44
N ALA A 241 -0.21 18.00 -9.04
CA ALA A 241 -1.52 18.16 -9.65
C ALA A 241 -2.07 19.59 -9.46
N VAL A 242 -1.90 20.17 -8.27
CA VAL A 242 -2.26 21.57 -7.99
C VAL A 242 -1.52 22.52 -8.94
N HIS A 243 -0.20 22.40 -9.05
CA HIS A 243 0.61 23.25 -9.92
C HIS A 243 0.22 23.10 -11.40
N ALA A 244 0.01 21.87 -11.88
CA ALA A 244 -0.42 21.64 -13.26
C ALA A 244 -1.77 22.30 -13.57
N PHE A 245 -2.73 22.19 -12.66
CA PHE A 245 -4.02 22.86 -12.80
C PHE A 245 -3.94 24.39 -12.71
N GLU A 246 -2.99 24.95 -11.96
CA GLU A 246 -2.79 26.40 -11.87
C GLU A 246 -2.07 26.98 -13.10
N GLN A 247 -1.18 26.21 -13.73
CA GLN A 247 -0.39 26.66 -14.87
C GLN A 247 -1.08 26.42 -16.22
N ASP A 248 -1.90 25.37 -16.35
CA ASP A 248 -2.58 25.04 -17.60
C ASP A 248 -4.12 25.11 -17.47
N GLU A 249 -4.70 26.16 -18.06
CA GLU A 249 -6.14 26.37 -18.03
C GLU A 249 -6.91 25.29 -18.82
N ILE A 250 -6.38 24.78 -19.93
CA ILE A 250 -7.07 23.79 -20.77
C ILE A 250 -7.19 22.47 -20.01
N LEU A 251 -6.11 22.04 -19.37
CA LEU A 251 -6.09 20.87 -18.49
C LEU A 251 -7.16 21.03 -17.41
N LEU A 252 -7.14 22.13 -16.64
CA LEU A 252 -8.12 22.36 -15.59
C LEU A 252 -9.56 22.36 -16.12
N ARG A 253 -9.83 23.04 -17.24
CA ARG A 253 -11.15 23.10 -17.88
C ARG A 253 -11.66 21.73 -18.29
N SER A 254 -10.82 20.88 -18.86
CA SER A 254 -11.21 19.52 -19.25
C SER A 254 -11.73 18.69 -18.07
N TYR A 255 -11.13 18.86 -16.88
CA TYR A 255 -11.60 18.22 -15.66
C TYR A 255 -12.85 18.87 -15.10
N GLN A 256 -12.98 20.20 -15.18
CA GLN A 256 -14.18 20.92 -14.76
C GLN A 256 -15.39 20.56 -15.63
N GLU A 257 -15.27 20.53 -16.96
CA GLU A 257 -16.37 20.15 -17.86
C GLU A 257 -16.86 18.72 -17.58
N ARG A 258 -15.92 17.82 -17.31
CA ARG A 258 -16.21 16.43 -16.97
C ARG A 258 -16.80 16.29 -15.57
N LEU A 259 -16.19 16.86 -14.54
CA LEU A 259 -16.50 16.59 -13.13
C LEU A 259 -17.44 17.66 -12.54
N GLN A 260 -18.74 17.47 -12.75
CA GLN A 260 -19.77 18.46 -12.41
C GLN A 260 -20.26 18.37 -10.96
N TYR A 261 -20.14 17.21 -10.32
CA TYR A 261 -20.51 17.01 -8.91
C TYR A 261 -19.34 16.44 -8.13
N ILE A 262 -18.94 17.12 -7.05
CA ILE A 262 -17.80 16.71 -6.23
C ILE A 262 -18.29 16.39 -4.82
N LEU A 263 -18.16 15.14 -4.41
CA LEU A 263 -18.50 14.65 -3.08
C LEU A 263 -17.22 14.31 -2.31
N VAL A 264 -17.11 14.75 -1.06
CA VAL A 264 -15.94 14.51 -0.22
C VAL A 264 -16.37 13.90 1.10
N ASP A 265 -15.87 12.69 1.39
CA ASP A 265 -16.03 12.01 2.67
C ASP A 265 -14.87 12.34 3.63
N GLU A 266 -15.14 12.29 4.93
CA GLU A 266 -14.19 12.59 6.01
C GLU A 266 -13.43 13.91 5.82
N TYR A 267 -14.16 14.97 5.41
CA TYR A 267 -13.58 16.26 5.02
C TYR A 267 -12.65 16.88 6.08
N GLN A 268 -12.87 16.59 7.36
CA GLN A 268 -12.00 17.06 8.46
C GLN A 268 -10.53 16.61 8.35
N ASP A 269 -10.26 15.50 7.67
CA ASP A 269 -8.89 14.96 7.51
C ASP A 269 -8.20 15.48 6.25
N THR A 270 -8.90 16.24 5.41
CA THR A 270 -8.34 16.84 4.19
C THR A 270 -7.25 17.83 4.58
N ASN A 271 -6.08 17.84 3.94
CA ASN A 271 -5.04 18.87 4.18
C ASN A 271 -5.19 20.11 3.26
N ALA A 272 -4.39 21.18 3.41
CA ALA A 272 -4.54 22.35 2.54
C ALA A 272 -4.23 22.04 1.06
N ALA A 273 -3.26 21.17 0.76
CA ALA A 273 -2.95 20.75 -0.61
C ALA A 273 -4.14 20.01 -1.26
N GLN A 274 -4.77 19.09 -0.54
CA GLN A 274 -5.96 18.36 -0.97
C GLN A 274 -7.16 19.29 -1.14
N ASN A 275 -7.37 20.21 -0.20
CA ASN A 275 -8.44 21.18 -0.29
C ASN A 275 -8.23 22.11 -1.50
N LYS A 276 -6.99 22.47 -1.82
CA LYS A 276 -6.65 23.25 -3.01
C LYS A 276 -7.03 22.53 -4.32
N VAL A 277 -6.87 21.21 -4.40
CA VAL A 277 -7.38 20.41 -5.55
C VAL A 277 -8.89 20.56 -5.68
N LEU A 278 -9.64 20.35 -4.59
CA LEU A 278 -11.09 20.52 -4.56
C LEU A 278 -11.49 21.94 -5.02
N GLU A 279 -10.77 22.94 -4.52
CA GLU A 279 -11.02 24.34 -4.83
C GLU A 279 -10.80 24.69 -6.30
N LEU A 280 -9.75 24.14 -6.92
CA LEU A 280 -9.45 24.34 -8.35
C LEU A 280 -10.52 23.67 -9.21
N LEU A 281 -10.86 22.41 -8.91
CA LEU A 281 -11.90 21.68 -9.63
C LEU A 281 -13.26 22.39 -9.52
N ALA A 282 -13.60 22.94 -8.36
CA ALA A 282 -14.86 23.66 -8.17
C ALA A 282 -14.84 25.11 -8.68
N SER A 283 -13.68 25.67 -9.03
CA SER A 283 -13.52 27.13 -9.22
C SER A 283 -14.36 27.72 -10.33
N TYR A 284 -14.62 26.99 -11.42
CA TYR A 284 -15.41 27.48 -12.56
C TYR A 284 -16.83 27.92 -12.18
N TRP A 285 -17.51 27.13 -11.35
CA TRP A 285 -18.88 27.43 -10.90
C TRP A 285 -18.94 28.42 -9.71
N GLY A 286 -17.77 28.84 -9.21
CA GLY A 286 -17.65 29.83 -8.13
C GLY A 286 -18.47 29.43 -6.90
N LYS A 287 -19.31 30.36 -6.41
CA LYS A 287 -20.11 30.17 -5.18
C LYS A 287 -21.27 29.18 -5.33
N GLN A 288 -21.61 28.79 -6.56
CA GLN A 288 -22.70 27.86 -6.85
C GLN A 288 -22.21 26.44 -7.17
N ALA A 289 -20.91 26.16 -6.99
CA ALA A 289 -20.35 24.86 -7.28
C ALA A 289 -21.07 23.73 -6.52
N ASN A 290 -21.30 22.61 -7.20
CA ASN A 290 -21.97 21.42 -6.68
C ASN A 290 -21.00 20.57 -5.83
N VAL A 291 -20.55 21.17 -4.74
CA VAL A 291 -19.61 20.56 -3.78
C VAL A 291 -20.37 20.09 -2.55
N PHE A 292 -20.28 18.79 -2.27
CA PHE A 292 -20.85 18.18 -1.07
C PHE A 292 -19.74 17.65 -0.18
N VAL A 293 -19.58 18.22 1.02
CA VAL A 293 -18.60 17.76 2.00
C VAL A 293 -19.31 17.17 3.22
N VAL A 294 -18.82 16.04 3.72
CA VAL A 294 -19.30 15.42 4.97
C VAL A 294 -18.13 15.12 5.89
N GLY A 295 -18.32 15.38 7.19
CA GLY A 295 -17.27 15.16 8.17
C GLY A 295 -17.70 15.35 9.62
N ASP A 296 -16.76 15.11 10.52
CA ASP A 296 -16.87 15.26 11.97
C ASP A 296 -15.57 15.81 12.55
N SER A 297 -15.55 17.06 13.04
CA SER A 297 -14.36 17.65 13.67
C SER A 297 -13.84 16.83 14.83
N ASP A 298 -14.73 16.16 15.55
CA ASP A 298 -14.39 15.45 16.78
C ASP A 298 -13.63 14.15 16.47
N GLN A 299 -13.60 13.74 15.19
CA GLN A 299 -12.82 12.60 14.71
C GLN A 299 -11.54 13.01 13.96
N SER A 300 -11.13 14.28 13.95
CA SER A 300 -9.86 14.67 13.32
C SER A 300 -8.65 14.08 14.05
N LEU A 301 -7.99 13.08 13.46
CA LEU A 301 -6.83 12.39 14.06
C LEU A 301 -5.50 12.61 13.32
N TYR A 302 -5.53 13.00 12.05
CA TYR A 302 -4.35 12.96 11.16
C TYR A 302 -3.67 14.30 10.91
N ARG A 303 -4.15 15.39 11.50
CA ARG A 303 -3.61 16.73 11.25
C ARG A 303 -2.84 17.24 12.46
N PHE A 304 -1.74 17.96 12.20
CA PHE A 304 -1.04 18.70 13.25
C PHE A 304 -1.95 19.80 13.82
N GLN A 305 -1.57 20.29 14.99
CA GLN A 305 -2.29 21.21 15.85
C GLN A 305 -3.21 22.19 15.10
N GLY A 306 -4.53 21.93 15.06
CA GLY A 306 -5.54 22.94 14.66
C GLY A 306 -5.95 22.97 13.18
N ALA A 307 -5.21 22.32 12.27
CA ALA A 307 -5.43 22.45 10.83
C ALA A 307 -6.79 21.89 10.37
N SER A 308 -7.35 20.88 11.04
CA SER A 308 -8.63 20.24 10.64
C SER A 308 -9.85 21.16 10.68
N LEU A 309 -9.84 22.16 11.55
CA LEU A 309 -10.90 23.15 11.66
C LEU A 309 -10.77 24.25 10.61
N GLU A 310 -9.55 24.45 10.09
CA GLU A 310 -9.22 25.48 9.10
C GLU A 310 -10.02 25.30 7.80
N ASN A 311 -10.09 24.07 7.27
CA ASN A 311 -10.77 23.80 6.01
C ASN A 311 -12.25 24.11 6.06
N SER A 312 -12.91 23.79 7.17
CA SER A 312 -14.34 24.06 7.31
C SER A 312 -14.62 25.55 7.46
N VAL A 313 -13.76 26.29 8.15
CA VAL A 313 -13.83 27.75 8.20
C VAL A 313 -13.61 28.34 6.80
N ALA A 314 -12.62 27.83 6.06
CA ALA A 314 -12.36 28.22 4.68
C ALA A 314 -13.56 27.93 3.77
N PHE A 315 -14.19 26.76 3.92
CA PHE A 315 -15.38 26.36 3.18
C PHE A 315 -16.54 27.32 3.41
N VAL A 316 -16.83 27.67 4.67
CA VAL A 316 -17.90 28.63 5.02
C VAL A 316 -17.63 30.01 4.42
N LYS A 317 -16.37 30.47 4.46
CA LYS A 317 -15.97 31.75 3.85
C LYS A 317 -16.12 31.73 2.33
N LYS A 318 -15.76 30.61 1.69
CA LYS A 318 -15.79 30.47 0.22
C LYS A 318 -17.19 30.26 -0.32
N TYR A 319 -18.04 29.55 0.41
CA TYR A 319 -19.43 29.25 0.06
C TYR A 319 -20.41 29.83 1.11
N PRO A 320 -20.64 31.16 1.14
CA PRO A 320 -21.53 31.78 2.13
C PRO A 320 -22.99 31.30 2.06
N THR A 321 -23.41 30.79 0.90
CA THR A 321 -24.77 30.25 0.66
C THR A 321 -24.85 28.74 0.87
N ALA A 322 -23.81 28.11 1.42
CA ALA A 322 -23.79 26.67 1.62
C ALA A 322 -24.92 26.21 2.55
N LEU A 323 -25.53 25.07 2.19
CA LEU A 323 -26.53 24.43 3.02
C LEU A 323 -25.84 23.61 4.11
N PHE A 324 -26.08 23.97 5.38
CA PHE A 324 -25.57 23.23 6.53
C PHE A 324 -26.62 22.25 7.05
N ILE A 325 -26.21 21.00 7.25
CA ILE A 325 -27.06 19.92 7.74
C ILE A 325 -26.32 19.18 8.85
N THR A 326 -26.99 18.93 9.97
CA THR A 326 -26.40 18.18 11.10
C THR A 326 -27.15 16.87 11.28
N LEU A 327 -26.42 15.75 11.26
CA LEU A 327 -26.98 14.42 11.49
C LEU A 327 -26.81 14.04 12.97
N THR A 328 -27.93 13.82 13.67
CA THR A 328 -27.94 13.55 15.12
C THR A 328 -28.31 12.10 15.46
N LYS A 329 -28.96 11.37 14.55
CA LYS A 329 -29.36 9.97 14.77
C LYS A 329 -28.19 9.02 14.51
N ASN A 330 -27.80 8.26 15.53
CA ASN A 330 -26.76 7.25 15.47
C ASN A 330 -27.36 5.85 15.29
N TYR A 331 -26.81 5.07 14.38
CA TYR A 331 -27.26 3.72 14.00
C TYR A 331 -26.25 2.62 14.38
N ARG A 332 -25.28 2.93 15.26
CA ARG A 332 -24.16 2.04 15.61
C ARG A 332 -24.16 1.66 17.09
N SER A 333 -24.12 2.67 17.96
CA SER A 333 -23.71 2.55 19.37
C SER A 333 -24.89 2.79 20.31
N THR A 334 -24.82 2.21 21.50
CA THR A 334 -25.79 2.47 22.59
C THR A 334 -25.71 3.91 23.08
N GLN A 335 -26.81 4.42 23.65
CA GLN A 335 -26.86 5.79 24.18
C GLN A 335 -25.81 6.03 25.26
N THR A 336 -25.53 5.04 26.13
CA THR A 336 -24.52 5.18 27.19
C THR A 336 -23.11 5.43 26.64
N ILE A 337 -22.73 4.76 25.56
CA ILE A 337 -21.44 4.99 24.88
C ILE A 337 -21.41 6.38 24.26
N LEU A 338 -22.50 6.79 23.61
CA LEU A 338 -22.61 8.11 22.98
C LEU A 338 -22.53 9.22 24.03
N ASP A 339 -23.27 9.12 25.12
CA ASP A 339 -23.27 10.10 26.21
C ASP A 339 -21.88 10.20 26.85
N ALA A 340 -21.21 9.07 27.11
CA ALA A 340 -19.86 9.07 27.67
C ALA A 340 -18.86 9.76 26.74
N ALA A 341 -18.94 9.47 25.44
CA ALA A 341 -18.09 10.08 24.42
C ALA A 341 -18.40 11.58 24.23
N THR A 342 -19.68 11.98 24.24
CA THR A 342 -20.12 13.37 24.10
C THR A 342 -19.68 14.23 25.30
N GLU A 343 -19.84 13.74 26.53
CA GLU A 343 -19.43 14.47 27.74
C GLU A 343 -17.90 14.59 27.83
N LEU A 344 -17.17 13.56 27.40
CA LEU A 344 -15.72 13.62 27.24
C LEU A 344 -15.33 14.72 26.26
N ILE A 345 -15.76 14.62 25.00
CA ILE A 345 -15.31 15.53 23.94
C ILE A 345 -15.78 16.98 24.15
N ALA A 346 -16.85 17.20 24.90
CA ALA A 346 -17.33 18.53 25.26
C ALA A 346 -16.31 19.36 26.09
N LYS A 347 -15.27 18.73 26.64
CA LYS A 347 -14.15 19.41 27.30
C LYS A 347 -13.20 20.11 26.32
N ASN A 348 -13.29 19.81 25.02
CA ASN A 348 -12.53 20.53 24.00
C ASN A 348 -13.14 21.91 23.77
N ASN A 349 -12.29 22.94 23.72
CA ASN A 349 -12.68 24.32 23.48
C ASN A 349 -12.55 24.69 22.00
N PHE A 350 -11.68 23.99 21.26
CA PHE A 350 -11.45 24.21 19.84
C PHE A 350 -12.33 23.29 18.97
N THR A 351 -13.57 23.71 18.68
CA THR A 351 -14.58 22.90 17.94
C THR A 351 -15.26 23.65 16.80
N HIS A 352 -15.91 22.93 15.86
CA HIS A 352 -16.69 23.55 14.78
C HIS A 352 -17.81 24.44 15.33
N ALA A 353 -18.49 24.03 16.41
CA ALA A 353 -19.58 24.78 17.01
C ALA A 353 -19.11 26.18 17.44
N THR A 354 -17.99 26.25 18.17
CA THR A 354 -17.41 27.53 18.63
C THR A 354 -16.94 28.44 17.48
N LEU A 355 -16.50 27.87 16.35
CA LEU A 355 -16.05 28.64 15.19
C LEU A 355 -17.21 29.08 14.29
N LEU A 356 -18.21 28.23 14.07
CA LEU A 356 -19.41 28.60 13.30
C LEU A 356 -20.26 29.66 14.02
N GLU A 357 -20.34 29.61 15.34
CA GLU A 357 -20.95 30.68 16.15
C GLU A 357 -20.27 32.03 15.90
N LYS A 358 -18.94 32.06 15.78
CA LYS A 358 -18.17 33.27 15.44
C LYS A 358 -18.44 33.76 14.01
N PHE A 359 -18.60 32.86 13.03
CA PHE A 359 -18.68 33.22 11.61
C PHE A 359 -20.09 33.44 11.06
N GLN A 360 -21.15 32.97 11.73
CA GLN A 360 -22.47 32.97 11.13
C GLN A 360 -23.60 33.71 11.86
N LYS A 361 -23.43 34.26 13.09
CA LYS A 361 -24.54 34.90 13.84
C LYS A 361 -25.86 34.08 13.75
N ILE A 362 -25.76 32.76 13.62
CA ILE A 362 -26.96 31.92 13.54
C ILE A 362 -27.53 31.87 14.94
N SER A 363 -28.79 32.30 15.02
CA SER A 363 -29.64 32.27 16.19
C SER A 363 -29.88 30.81 16.64
N ALA A 364 -28.86 30.17 17.19
CA ALA A 364 -29.01 29.03 18.05
C ALA A 364 -29.02 29.58 19.48
N LYS A 365 -30.13 29.37 20.19
CA LYS A 365 -30.21 29.59 21.65
C LYS A 365 -28.89 29.11 22.27
N LYS A 366 -28.23 29.98 23.05
CA LYS A 366 -27.06 29.70 23.92
C LYS A 366 -27.00 28.22 24.29
N SER A 367 -26.35 27.41 23.47
CA SER A 367 -26.06 26.03 23.78
C SER A 367 -24.65 26.07 24.34
N THR A 368 -24.54 26.00 25.66
CA THR A 368 -23.25 25.94 26.38
C THR A 368 -22.47 24.64 26.12
N ARG A 369 -22.90 23.83 25.14
CA ARG A 369 -22.30 22.54 24.78
C ARG A 369 -21.60 22.65 23.42
N THR A 370 -20.29 22.37 23.43
CA THR A 370 -19.35 22.41 22.31
C THR A 370 -19.52 21.25 21.31
N SER A 371 -20.21 20.17 21.69
CA SER A 371 -20.50 19.01 20.85
C SER A 371 -22.00 18.76 20.67
N VAL A 372 -22.39 18.25 19.49
CA VAL A 372 -23.80 17.95 19.18
C VAL A 372 -24.16 16.58 19.77
N PRO A 373 -25.14 16.48 20.70
CA PRO A 373 -25.52 15.21 21.28
C PRO A 373 -26.16 14.28 20.24
N LEU A 374 -25.73 13.02 20.22
CA LEU A 374 -26.26 12.00 19.33
C LEU A 374 -27.37 11.20 20.02
N SER A 375 -28.38 10.77 19.27
CA SER A 375 -29.44 9.88 19.75
C SER A 375 -29.30 8.51 19.12
N ALA A 376 -29.12 7.48 19.95
CA ALA A 376 -29.10 6.10 19.50
C ALA A 376 -30.45 5.68 18.90
N THR A 377 -30.40 4.93 17.81
CA THR A 377 -31.56 4.28 17.17
C THR A 377 -31.51 2.76 17.29
N VAL A 378 -30.37 2.22 17.75
CA VAL A 378 -30.16 0.79 17.97
C VAL A 378 -30.85 0.33 19.26
N SER A 379 -31.32 -0.92 19.26
CA SER A 379 -32.07 -1.51 20.39
C SER A 379 -31.22 -2.42 21.28
N TYR A 380 -29.90 -2.22 21.32
CA TYR A 380 -29.04 -2.99 22.24
C TYR A 380 -29.29 -2.59 23.70
N PRO A 381 -29.14 -3.52 24.67
CA PRO A 381 -29.21 -3.18 26.08
C PRO A 381 -28.16 -2.12 26.43
N ALA A 382 -28.59 -1.06 27.14
CA ALA A 382 -27.68 -0.06 27.65
C ALA A 382 -26.73 -0.69 28.69
N GLN A 383 -25.43 -0.55 28.47
CA GLN A 383 -24.40 -1.02 29.38
C GLN A 383 -23.46 0.14 29.75
N PRO A 384 -22.98 0.21 30.99
CA PRO A 384 -21.98 1.20 31.39
C PRO A 384 -20.66 0.97 30.64
N VAL A 385 -19.83 2.01 30.60
CA VAL A 385 -18.40 1.86 30.27
C VAL A 385 -17.74 1.14 31.44
N TYR A 386 -17.23 -0.06 31.21
CA TYR A 386 -16.57 -0.83 32.27
C TYR A 386 -15.15 -0.34 32.44
N VAL A 387 -14.72 -0.09 33.67
CA VAL A 387 -13.35 0.29 34.01
C VAL A 387 -12.75 -0.79 34.91
N ALA A 388 -11.64 -1.40 34.50
CA ALA A 388 -10.98 -2.45 35.25
C ALA A 388 -9.52 -2.07 35.55
N ALA A 389 -9.18 -2.06 36.84
CA ALA A 389 -7.84 -1.76 37.32
C ALA A 389 -7.12 -3.04 37.74
N PHE A 390 -5.85 -3.18 37.36
CA PHE A 390 -5.04 -4.35 37.67
C PHE A 390 -3.79 -4.00 38.47
N SER A 391 -3.30 -4.91 39.30
CA SER A 391 -2.03 -4.73 40.02
C SER A 391 -0.82 -4.60 39.09
N SER A 392 -0.81 -5.31 37.95
CA SER A 392 0.32 -5.34 36.99
C SER A 392 -0.12 -5.45 35.53
N ASP A 393 0.77 -5.07 34.58
CA ASP A 393 0.52 -5.22 33.13
C ASP A 393 0.20 -6.68 32.73
N LEU A 394 0.82 -7.65 33.41
CA LEU A 394 0.59 -9.08 33.19
C LEU A 394 -0.82 -9.50 33.59
N ALA A 395 -1.32 -9.02 34.73
CA ALA A 395 -2.69 -9.28 35.19
C ALA A 395 -3.73 -8.64 34.25
N GLU A 396 -3.48 -7.41 33.80
CA GLU A 396 -4.31 -6.74 32.78
C GLU A 396 -4.40 -7.58 31.50
N THR A 397 -3.24 -8.01 30.98
CA THR A 397 -3.12 -8.81 29.75
C THR A 397 -3.88 -10.14 29.85
N ALA A 398 -3.68 -10.87 30.96
CA ALA A 398 -4.36 -12.15 31.20
C ALA A 398 -5.88 -12.00 31.29
N TYR A 399 -6.36 -10.93 31.94
CA TYR A 399 -7.80 -10.65 32.05
C TYR A 399 -8.43 -10.40 30.69
N ILE A 400 -7.77 -9.61 29.83
CA ILE A 400 -8.26 -9.30 28.49
C ILE A 400 -8.40 -10.60 27.68
N ALA A 401 -7.40 -11.48 27.69
CA ALA A 401 -7.45 -12.75 26.96
C ALA A 401 -8.59 -13.67 27.47
N GLU A 402 -8.79 -13.76 28.79
CA GLU A 402 -9.85 -14.58 29.39
C GLU A 402 -11.26 -14.03 29.09
N GLU A 403 -11.44 -12.71 29.15
CA GLU A 403 -12.72 -12.07 28.83
C GLU A 403 -13.05 -12.23 27.33
N ILE A 404 -12.06 -12.09 26.45
CA ILE A 404 -12.22 -12.36 25.01
C ILE A 404 -12.58 -13.82 24.77
N SER A 405 -11.87 -14.77 25.41
CA SER A 405 -12.19 -16.20 25.34
C SER A 405 -13.63 -16.47 25.78
N THR A 406 -14.07 -15.82 26.85
CA THR A 406 -15.44 -15.95 27.37
C THR A 406 -16.48 -15.39 26.41
N LEU A 407 -16.21 -14.26 25.75
CA LEU A 407 -17.09 -13.70 24.72
C LEU A 407 -17.21 -14.64 23.51
N ILE A 408 -16.09 -15.21 23.04
CA ILE A 408 -16.07 -16.17 21.93
C ILE A 408 -16.84 -17.44 22.30
N LYS A 409 -16.63 -17.99 23.51
CA LYS A 409 -17.38 -19.16 24.02
C LYS A 409 -18.88 -18.90 24.13
N LYS A 410 -19.30 -17.66 24.38
CA LYS A 410 -20.71 -17.22 24.38
C LYS A 410 -21.30 -17.04 22.98
N GLY A 411 -20.51 -17.24 21.92
CA GLY A 411 -20.95 -17.19 20.52
C GLY A 411 -20.66 -15.87 19.80
N THR A 412 -19.92 -14.94 20.41
CA THR A 412 -19.49 -13.72 19.71
C THR A 412 -18.46 -14.08 18.63
N ASN A 413 -18.68 -13.62 17.39
CA ASN A 413 -17.70 -13.78 16.33
C ASN A 413 -16.40 -13.01 16.68
N PRO A 414 -15.21 -13.63 16.63
CA PRO A 414 -13.95 -12.93 16.93
C PRO A 414 -13.75 -11.63 16.15
N SER A 415 -14.25 -11.55 14.90
CA SER A 415 -14.16 -10.34 14.07
C SER A 415 -14.96 -9.15 14.60
N GLU A 416 -15.87 -9.35 15.56
CA GLU A 416 -16.65 -8.31 16.24
C GLU A 416 -16.03 -7.91 17.59
N ILE A 417 -14.79 -8.33 17.86
CA ILE A 417 -14.01 -7.98 19.05
C ILE A 417 -12.74 -7.25 18.63
N ALA A 418 -12.45 -6.12 19.28
CA ALA A 418 -11.22 -5.37 19.06
C ALA A 418 -10.53 -4.95 20.36
N VAL A 419 -9.20 -4.94 20.33
CA VAL A 419 -8.34 -4.39 21.37
C VAL A 419 -7.63 -3.17 20.80
N LEU A 420 -7.95 -2.00 21.35
CA LEU A 420 -7.46 -0.70 20.92
C LEU A 420 -6.39 -0.18 21.88
N TYR A 421 -5.26 0.21 21.32
CA TYR A 421 -4.11 0.76 22.06
C TYR A 421 -3.62 2.08 21.44
N ARG A 422 -2.72 2.78 22.15
CA ARG A 422 -2.20 4.08 21.69
C ARG A 422 -1.08 3.93 20.67
N THR A 423 -0.19 2.96 20.85
CA THR A 423 0.99 2.71 19.98
C THR A 423 1.17 1.22 19.72
N ASN A 424 1.74 0.84 18.56
CA ASN A 424 1.89 -0.56 18.15
C ASN A 424 2.66 -1.41 19.15
N ASN A 425 3.63 -0.84 19.88
CA ASN A 425 4.42 -1.55 20.89
C ASN A 425 3.57 -2.13 22.04
N ASP A 426 2.30 -1.72 22.17
CA ASP A 426 1.37 -2.25 23.18
C ASP A 426 0.66 -3.54 22.76
N SER A 427 0.75 -3.91 21.49
CA SER A 427 0.14 -5.15 20.99
C SER A 427 0.88 -6.39 21.48
N ALA A 428 2.22 -6.37 21.52
CA ALA A 428 3.06 -7.55 21.77
C ALA A 428 2.66 -8.41 22.97
N ALA A 429 2.31 -7.79 24.11
CA ALA A 429 1.88 -8.54 25.30
C ALA A 429 0.51 -9.20 25.10
N ILE A 430 -0.42 -8.52 24.42
CA ILE A 430 -1.73 -9.05 24.08
C ILE A 430 -1.60 -10.15 23.03
N GLU A 431 -0.73 -9.99 22.03
CA GLU A 431 -0.44 -11.01 21.03
C GLU A 431 -0.02 -12.33 21.67
N ASP A 432 1.00 -12.30 22.52
CA ASP A 432 1.50 -13.47 23.24
C ASP A 432 0.39 -14.13 24.08
N ALA A 433 -0.46 -13.33 24.73
CA ALA A 433 -1.60 -13.84 25.46
C ALA A 433 -2.68 -14.47 24.56
N LEU A 434 -3.03 -13.85 23.43
CA LEU A 434 -4.02 -14.42 22.51
C LEU A 434 -3.53 -15.73 21.89
N VAL A 435 -2.24 -15.85 21.57
CA VAL A 435 -1.62 -17.12 21.12
C VAL A 435 -1.81 -18.21 22.19
N LYS A 436 -1.48 -17.91 23.44
CA LYS A 436 -1.57 -18.87 24.56
C LYS A 436 -2.99 -19.29 24.90
N TRP A 437 -3.98 -18.48 24.54
CA TRP A 437 -5.41 -18.80 24.68
C TRP A 437 -6.01 -19.41 23.41
N GLU A 438 -5.21 -19.67 22.38
CA GLU A 438 -5.64 -20.21 21.09
C GLU A 438 -6.71 -19.32 20.42
N ILE A 439 -6.58 -18.00 20.57
CA ILE A 439 -7.53 -17.02 20.02
C ILE A 439 -6.96 -16.43 18.71
N PRO A 440 -7.66 -16.61 17.58
CA PRO A 440 -7.36 -15.94 16.31
C PRO A 440 -7.24 -14.42 16.46
N TYR A 441 -6.13 -13.82 16.00
CA TYR A 441 -5.94 -12.36 16.04
C TYR A 441 -5.28 -11.81 14.77
N GLU A 442 -5.48 -10.51 14.52
CA GLU A 442 -4.90 -9.80 13.38
C GLU A 442 -4.51 -8.38 13.78
N ILE A 443 -3.33 -7.92 13.33
CA ILE A 443 -2.79 -6.60 13.63
C ILE A 443 -2.97 -5.68 12.42
N ASP A 444 -3.47 -4.47 12.64
CA ASP A 444 -3.70 -3.49 11.58
C ASP A 444 -2.44 -2.78 11.06
N SER A 445 -1.41 -2.68 11.90
CA SER A 445 -0.09 -2.19 11.50
C SER A 445 0.74 -3.38 11.05
N GLY A 446 1.26 -3.34 9.82
CA GLY A 446 2.14 -4.39 9.30
C GLY A 446 3.25 -4.75 10.28
N VAL A 447 3.51 -6.04 10.42
CA VAL A 447 4.62 -6.55 11.23
C VAL A 447 5.92 -6.18 10.51
N ASP A 448 6.92 -5.68 11.24
CA ASP A 448 8.25 -5.51 10.68
C ASP A 448 8.81 -6.89 10.35
N ILE A 449 8.95 -7.19 9.06
CA ILE A 449 9.41 -8.52 8.64
C ILE A 449 10.84 -8.77 9.09
N LEU A 450 11.63 -7.73 9.41
CA LEU A 450 13.01 -7.88 9.87
C LEU A 450 13.13 -8.55 11.23
N ASP A 451 12.03 -8.62 12.00
CA ASP A 451 11.90 -9.33 13.26
C ASP A 451 11.26 -10.72 13.10
N SER A 452 10.84 -11.09 11.88
CA SER A 452 10.27 -12.41 11.61
C SER A 452 11.34 -13.50 11.72
N PRO A 453 11.07 -14.62 12.45
CA PRO A 453 12.01 -15.73 12.54
C PRO A 453 12.47 -16.26 11.18
N VAL A 454 11.56 -16.37 10.21
CA VAL A 454 11.88 -16.87 8.85
C VAL A 454 12.86 -15.93 8.14
N VAL A 455 12.64 -14.62 8.24
CA VAL A 455 13.51 -13.60 7.62
C VAL A 455 14.85 -13.51 8.35
N MET A 456 14.86 -13.59 9.68
CA MET A 456 16.08 -13.61 10.47
C MET A 456 16.99 -14.79 10.13
N GLN A 457 16.44 -15.98 9.86
CA GLN A 457 17.24 -17.12 9.41
C GLN A 457 17.95 -16.83 8.09
N LEU A 458 17.25 -16.22 7.13
CA LEU A 458 17.81 -15.84 5.83
C LEU A 458 18.87 -14.73 5.96
N LEU A 459 18.61 -13.68 6.75
CA LEU A 459 19.58 -12.63 7.03
C LEU A 459 20.82 -13.15 7.77
N THR A 460 20.65 -14.13 8.65
CA THR A 460 21.77 -14.80 9.34
C THR A 460 22.61 -15.62 8.35
N LEU A 461 21.97 -16.35 7.43
CA LEU A 461 22.65 -17.03 6.32
C LEU A 461 23.48 -16.03 5.49
N PHE A 462 22.88 -14.90 5.13
CA PHE A 462 23.54 -13.84 4.37
C PHE A 462 24.74 -13.25 5.11
N ARG A 463 24.62 -13.01 6.41
CA ARG A 463 25.73 -12.56 7.26
C ARG A 463 26.85 -13.57 7.31
N VAL A 464 26.56 -14.87 7.45
CA VAL A 464 27.58 -15.93 7.40
C VAL A 464 28.29 -15.95 6.04
N ILE A 465 27.56 -15.86 4.92
CA ILE A 465 28.17 -15.82 3.59
C ILE A 465 29.11 -14.60 3.46
N TYR A 466 28.73 -13.45 4.01
CA TYR A 466 29.57 -12.25 4.04
C TYR A 466 30.80 -12.43 4.95
N ASP A 467 30.61 -12.90 6.19
CA ASP A 467 31.69 -13.03 7.17
C ASP A 467 32.76 -14.01 6.69
N LEU A 468 32.38 -15.10 6.02
CA LEU A 468 33.29 -16.07 5.39
C LEU A 468 34.22 -15.46 4.32
N ARG A 469 33.85 -14.31 3.74
CA ARG A 469 34.69 -13.54 2.81
C ARG A 469 35.70 -12.65 3.54
N THR A 470 35.43 -12.30 4.79
CA THR A 470 36.21 -11.37 5.57
C THR A 470 37.15 -12.10 6.54
N THR A 471 38.02 -11.36 7.22
CA THR A 471 38.83 -11.89 8.33
C THR A 471 38.04 -12.05 9.63
N ARG A 472 36.73 -11.80 9.62
CA ARG A 472 35.87 -11.93 10.79
C ARG A 472 35.53 -13.40 11.02
N GLU A 473 35.44 -13.78 12.29
CA GLU A 473 34.95 -15.10 12.65
C GLU A 473 33.46 -15.20 12.32
N ALA A 474 33.08 -16.21 11.55
CA ALA A 474 31.68 -16.50 11.23
C ALA A 474 30.98 -17.14 12.44
N ILE A 475 30.74 -16.35 13.48
CA ILE A 475 30.16 -16.79 14.76
C ILE A 475 28.82 -17.51 14.54
N ASP A 476 28.03 -17.02 13.59
CA ASP A 476 26.71 -17.58 13.26
C ASP A 476 26.75 -18.84 12.39
N LEU A 477 27.94 -19.32 11.97
CA LEU A 477 28.05 -20.52 11.12
C LEU A 477 27.45 -21.74 11.82
N PHE A 478 27.67 -21.89 13.13
CA PHE A 478 27.06 -22.97 13.90
C PHE A 478 25.52 -22.87 13.88
N THR A 479 24.99 -21.66 14.06
CA THR A 479 23.55 -21.38 14.03
C THR A 479 22.95 -21.75 12.68
N VAL A 480 23.58 -21.34 11.58
CA VAL A 480 23.10 -21.64 10.22
C VAL A 480 23.09 -23.14 9.95
N LEU A 481 24.17 -23.85 10.29
CA LEU A 481 24.24 -25.30 10.07
C LEU A 481 23.19 -26.08 10.89
N ASN A 482 22.71 -25.52 12.01
CA ASN A 482 21.70 -26.13 12.87
C ASN A 482 20.25 -25.88 12.39
N TYR A 483 20.04 -25.02 11.38
CA TYR A 483 18.69 -24.80 10.86
C TYR A 483 18.12 -26.08 10.22
N GLU A 484 16.84 -26.32 10.47
CA GLU A 484 16.12 -27.53 10.04
C GLU A 484 16.22 -27.76 8.53
N TRP A 485 16.12 -26.69 7.73
CA TRP A 485 16.13 -26.75 6.27
C TRP A 485 17.50 -27.05 5.66
N VAL A 486 18.59 -26.95 6.43
CA VAL A 486 19.91 -27.43 6.01
C VAL A 486 19.96 -28.96 6.08
N GLY A 487 19.20 -29.56 7.01
CA GLY A 487 19.03 -31.00 7.11
C GLY A 487 20.25 -31.73 7.65
N LEU A 488 21.08 -31.11 8.50
CA LEU A 488 22.22 -31.76 9.17
C LEU A 488 21.83 -32.39 10.51
N ASP A 489 22.67 -33.29 11.04
CA ASP A 489 22.45 -33.93 12.35
C ASP A 489 23.03 -33.04 13.46
N ALA A 490 22.19 -32.69 14.46
CA ALA A 490 22.58 -31.78 15.54
C ALA A 490 23.75 -32.31 16.38
N LEU A 491 23.85 -33.63 16.57
CA LEU A 491 24.95 -34.24 17.32
C LEU A 491 26.26 -34.14 16.53
N ASP A 492 26.21 -34.29 15.20
CA ASP A 492 27.39 -34.10 14.35
C ASP A 492 27.94 -32.66 14.45
N LEU A 493 27.05 -31.66 14.50
CA LEU A 493 27.44 -30.25 14.66
C LEU A 493 28.03 -29.96 16.05
N LEU A 494 27.48 -30.55 17.12
CA LEU A 494 28.04 -30.43 18.46
C LEU A 494 29.44 -31.04 18.56
N LYS A 495 29.67 -32.21 17.93
CA LYS A 495 30.99 -32.84 17.83
C LYS A 495 31.98 -31.93 17.09
N LEU A 496 31.57 -31.34 15.97
CA LEU A 496 32.37 -30.39 15.20
C LEU A 496 32.73 -29.15 16.01
N SER A 497 31.75 -28.52 16.67
CA SER A 497 31.96 -27.33 17.49
C SER A 497 32.91 -27.59 18.66
N ARG A 498 32.75 -28.74 19.35
CA ARG A 498 33.66 -29.17 20.40
C ARG A 498 35.09 -29.36 19.87
N HIS A 499 35.25 -30.01 18.72
CA HIS A 499 36.57 -30.24 18.15
C HIS A 499 37.25 -28.93 17.73
N ALA A 500 36.51 -28.01 17.12
CA ALA A 500 36.98 -26.67 16.78
C ALA A 500 37.49 -25.91 18.02
N ALA A 501 36.74 -25.98 19.14
CA ALA A 501 37.15 -25.39 20.41
C ALA A 501 38.41 -26.04 21.00
N GLU A 502 38.53 -27.37 20.96
CA GLU A 502 39.72 -28.11 21.42
C GLU A 502 40.98 -27.75 20.61
N LYS A 503 40.82 -27.54 19.30
CA LYS A 503 41.89 -27.17 18.36
C LYS A 503 42.19 -25.67 18.32
N LYS A 504 41.33 -24.83 18.92
CA LYS A 504 41.36 -23.37 18.82
C LYS A 504 41.34 -22.88 17.36
N GLN A 505 40.54 -23.55 16.54
CA GLN A 505 40.32 -23.23 15.13
C GLN A 505 38.86 -22.88 14.91
N SER A 506 38.56 -22.15 13.83
CA SER A 506 37.16 -21.85 13.51
C SER A 506 36.43 -23.10 13.02
N LEU A 507 35.11 -23.12 13.18
CA LEU A 507 34.27 -24.21 12.66
C LEU A 507 34.43 -24.36 11.14
N PHE A 508 34.65 -23.25 10.43
CA PHE A 508 34.89 -23.25 8.99
C PHE A 508 36.19 -23.98 8.63
N ASP A 509 37.28 -23.70 9.33
CA ASP A 509 38.59 -24.32 9.08
C ASP A 509 38.55 -25.84 9.28
N ILE A 510 37.87 -26.29 10.34
CA ILE A 510 37.71 -27.73 10.62
C ILE A 510 36.94 -28.43 9.50
N VAL A 511 35.88 -27.82 8.97
CA VAL A 511 35.06 -28.42 7.90
C VAL A 511 35.81 -28.44 6.56
N GLN A 512 36.63 -27.43 6.27
CA GLN A 512 37.49 -27.41 5.07
C GLN A 512 38.71 -28.33 5.19
N GLY A 513 39.17 -28.59 6.42
CA GLY A 513 40.32 -29.44 6.69
C GLY A 513 40.06 -30.93 6.51
N ASN A 514 41.14 -31.72 6.54
CA ASN A 514 41.02 -33.19 6.54
C ASN A 514 40.50 -33.77 7.87
N GLU A 515 40.45 -32.95 8.92
CA GLU A 515 40.10 -33.35 10.29
C GLU A 515 38.64 -33.77 10.44
N ILE A 516 37.73 -33.23 9.60
CA ILE A 516 36.31 -33.63 9.59
C ILE A 516 36.13 -35.13 9.34
N LYS A 517 37.04 -35.77 8.60
CA LYS A 517 37.02 -37.22 8.33
C LYS A 517 37.31 -38.05 9.58
N ALA A 518 38.07 -37.51 10.53
CA ALA A 518 38.43 -38.19 11.78
C ALA A 518 37.27 -38.21 12.79
N LEU A 519 36.28 -37.33 12.64
CA LEU A 519 35.16 -37.16 13.59
C LEU A 519 34.01 -38.16 13.39
N GLN A 520 34.07 -39.02 12.36
CA GLN A 520 33.06 -40.05 12.07
C GLN A 520 31.61 -39.54 12.13
N LEU A 521 31.37 -38.39 11.50
CA LEU A 521 30.04 -37.77 11.45
C LEU A 521 29.11 -38.55 10.52
N LYS A 522 27.82 -38.64 10.86
CA LYS A 522 26.81 -39.30 10.02
C LYS A 522 26.59 -38.56 8.70
N LYS A 523 26.55 -37.22 8.73
CA LYS A 523 26.28 -36.34 7.58
C LYS A 523 27.50 -35.53 7.16
N ALA A 524 28.70 -36.12 7.23
CA ALA A 524 29.95 -35.43 6.92
C ALA A 524 29.97 -34.83 5.50
N LYS A 525 29.49 -35.59 4.50
CA LYS A 525 29.53 -35.19 3.08
C LYS A 525 28.59 -34.02 2.82
N GLU A 526 27.42 -34.04 3.42
CA GLU A 526 26.38 -33.02 3.34
C GLU A 526 26.85 -31.73 4.01
N THR A 527 27.49 -31.82 5.18
CA THR A 527 28.09 -30.65 5.86
C THR A 527 29.16 -30.00 4.99
N ILE A 528 30.08 -30.79 4.41
CA ILE A 528 31.12 -30.27 3.50
C ILE A 528 30.48 -29.64 2.27
N ALA A 529 29.53 -30.32 1.64
CA ALA A 529 28.84 -29.82 0.45
C ALA A 529 28.10 -28.50 0.73
N PHE A 530 27.46 -28.37 1.89
CA PHE A 530 26.77 -27.13 2.27
C PHE A 530 27.76 -25.99 2.52
N VAL A 531 28.87 -26.22 3.23
CA VAL A 531 29.90 -25.19 3.41
C VAL A 531 30.55 -24.79 2.07
N GLN A 532 30.74 -25.74 1.15
CA GLN A 532 31.19 -25.43 -0.21
C GLN A 532 30.18 -24.56 -0.97
N LYS A 533 28.86 -24.78 -0.79
CA LYS A 533 27.83 -23.89 -1.32
C LYS A 533 27.94 -22.47 -0.75
N LEU A 534 28.19 -22.31 0.56
CA LEU A 534 28.40 -20.98 1.16
C LEU A 534 29.56 -20.23 0.50
N ILE A 535 30.68 -20.91 0.25
CA ILE A 535 31.84 -20.35 -0.46
C ILE A 535 31.47 -20.01 -1.91
N GLN A 536 30.71 -20.87 -2.58
CA GLN A 536 30.27 -20.62 -3.96
C GLN A 536 29.36 -19.39 -4.02
N TRP A 537 28.38 -19.27 -3.13
CA TRP A 537 27.50 -18.10 -3.08
C TRP A 537 28.29 -16.83 -2.75
N SER A 538 29.33 -16.89 -1.91
CA SER A 538 30.22 -15.75 -1.70
C SER A 538 30.94 -15.30 -2.98
N LYS A 539 31.29 -16.22 -3.88
CA LYS A 539 31.91 -15.90 -5.18
C LYS A 539 30.87 -15.38 -6.18
N ASP A 540 29.70 -15.98 -6.20
CA ASP A 540 28.58 -15.61 -7.06
C ASP A 540 28.11 -14.18 -6.81
N ASP A 541 28.20 -13.66 -5.57
CA ASP A 541 27.85 -12.26 -5.24
C ASP A 541 28.63 -11.28 -6.12
N ALA A 542 29.91 -11.55 -6.40
CA ALA A 542 30.71 -10.69 -7.27
C ALA A 542 30.26 -10.74 -8.74
N GLN A 543 29.77 -11.89 -9.21
CA GLN A 543 29.51 -12.15 -10.63
C GLN A 543 28.06 -11.89 -11.04
N LYS A 544 27.10 -12.09 -10.14
CA LYS A 544 25.66 -11.93 -10.42
C LYS A 544 25.17 -10.54 -10.01
N THR A 545 24.03 -10.14 -10.56
CA THR A 545 23.25 -9.05 -9.95
C THR A 545 22.73 -9.51 -8.59
N PHE A 546 22.58 -8.59 -7.65
CA PHE A 546 22.17 -8.95 -6.29
C PHE A 546 20.77 -9.61 -6.21
N PRO A 547 19.75 -9.20 -7.00
CA PRO A 547 18.48 -9.91 -7.06
C PRO A 547 18.62 -11.36 -7.55
N LEU A 548 19.46 -11.60 -8.57
CA LEU A 548 19.70 -12.96 -9.09
C LEU A 548 20.48 -13.81 -8.08
N TRP A 549 21.45 -13.20 -7.39
CA TRP A 549 22.17 -13.84 -6.29
C TRP A 549 21.21 -14.25 -5.17
N PHE A 550 20.32 -13.35 -4.74
CA PHE A 550 19.32 -13.63 -3.71
C PHE A 550 18.42 -14.81 -4.11
N GLU A 551 17.89 -14.80 -5.33
CA GLU A 551 17.08 -15.90 -5.86
C GLU A 551 17.86 -17.22 -5.91
N THR A 552 19.12 -17.19 -6.38
CA THR A 552 20.00 -18.36 -6.42
C THR A 552 20.13 -18.96 -5.02
N VAL A 553 20.48 -18.15 -4.01
CA VAL A 553 20.66 -18.63 -2.63
C VAL A 553 19.36 -19.19 -2.07
N LEU A 554 18.22 -18.54 -2.34
CA LEU A 554 16.91 -18.98 -1.85
C LEU A 554 16.52 -20.36 -2.39
N ASN A 555 16.80 -20.62 -3.66
CA ASN A 555 16.51 -21.88 -4.34
C ASN A 555 17.53 -22.99 -3.97
N ASP A 556 18.83 -22.70 -4.12
CA ASP A 556 19.90 -23.69 -3.99
C ASP A 556 20.17 -24.16 -2.54
N SER A 557 19.76 -23.35 -1.55
CA SER A 557 19.94 -23.66 -0.13
C SER A 557 18.94 -24.70 0.40
N GLY A 558 17.85 -24.96 -0.31
CA GLY A 558 16.71 -25.73 0.18
C GLY A 558 15.73 -24.92 1.04
N PHE A 559 16.02 -23.64 1.31
CA PHE A 559 15.18 -22.76 2.11
C PHE A 559 13.78 -22.58 1.51
N LEU A 560 13.66 -22.26 0.22
CA LEU A 560 12.35 -22.11 -0.44
C LEU A 560 11.52 -23.40 -0.35
N SER A 561 12.16 -24.55 -0.59
CA SER A 561 11.50 -25.85 -0.54
C SER A 561 10.98 -26.18 0.86
N TRP A 562 11.72 -25.81 1.91
CA TRP A 562 11.25 -25.95 3.28
C TRP A 562 10.09 -25.00 3.56
N VAL A 563 10.19 -23.73 3.15
CA VAL A 563 9.12 -22.74 3.33
C VAL A 563 7.80 -23.21 2.71
N LEU A 564 7.84 -23.74 1.48
CA LEU A 564 6.66 -24.22 0.75
C LEU A 564 6.00 -25.47 1.37
N LYS A 565 6.69 -26.18 2.27
CA LYS A 565 6.15 -27.36 2.98
C LYS A 565 5.59 -27.03 4.35
N ARG A 566 5.76 -25.81 4.84
CA ARG A 566 5.24 -25.38 6.14
C ARG A 566 3.73 -25.17 6.09
N ASN A 567 3.08 -25.33 7.24
CA ASN A 567 1.65 -25.04 7.35
C ASN A 567 1.34 -23.53 7.17
N ASP A 568 2.31 -22.64 7.43
CA ASP A 568 2.22 -21.19 7.26
C ASP A 568 2.95 -20.69 5.99
N ALA A 569 3.10 -21.55 4.98
CA ALA A 569 3.84 -21.25 3.75
C ALA A 569 3.43 -19.91 3.11
N ALA A 570 2.14 -19.61 3.05
CA ALA A 570 1.62 -18.35 2.49
C ALA A 570 2.20 -17.11 3.20
N GLU A 571 2.17 -17.09 4.53
CA GLU A 571 2.68 -15.98 5.34
C GLU A 571 4.20 -15.88 5.25
N ALA A 572 4.89 -17.02 5.32
CA ALA A 572 6.35 -17.06 5.19
C ALA A 572 6.82 -16.54 3.82
N ILE A 573 6.16 -16.92 2.72
CA ILE A 573 6.49 -16.43 1.37
C ILE A 573 6.20 -14.93 1.26
N ASN A 574 5.08 -14.45 1.80
CA ASN A 574 4.73 -13.03 1.76
C ASN A 574 5.81 -12.14 2.42
N LYS A 575 6.36 -12.61 3.54
CA LYS A 575 7.49 -11.95 4.23
C LYS A 575 8.77 -11.97 3.38
N ILE A 576 9.10 -13.11 2.77
CA ILE A 576 10.28 -13.24 1.88
C ILE A 576 10.12 -12.36 0.63
N GLN A 577 8.92 -12.28 0.05
CA GLN A 577 8.61 -11.39 -1.08
C GLN A 577 8.78 -9.93 -0.68
N SER A 578 8.34 -9.55 0.52
CA SER A 578 8.51 -8.20 1.05
C SER A 578 10.00 -7.85 1.23
N LEU A 579 10.84 -8.79 1.68
CA LEU A 579 12.30 -8.63 1.72
C LEU A 579 12.91 -8.53 0.32
N PHE A 580 12.45 -9.33 -0.63
CA PHE A 580 12.95 -9.32 -1.99
C PHE A 580 12.56 -8.04 -2.76
N ARG A 581 11.41 -7.44 -2.42
CA ARG A 581 11.04 -6.11 -2.91
C ARG A 581 12.06 -5.07 -2.45
N GLU A 582 12.50 -5.13 -1.20
CA GLU A 582 13.56 -4.27 -0.67
C GLU A 582 14.90 -4.47 -1.43
N VAL A 583 15.25 -5.72 -1.74
CA VAL A 583 16.41 -6.04 -2.61
C VAL A 583 16.30 -5.36 -3.98
N LYS A 584 15.12 -5.42 -4.62
CA LYS A 584 14.88 -4.78 -5.92
C LYS A 584 14.96 -3.27 -5.86
N ILE A 585 14.35 -2.66 -4.84
CA ILE A 585 14.38 -1.21 -4.61
C ILE A 585 15.84 -0.76 -4.46
N GLN A 586 16.61 -1.37 -3.56
CA GLN A 586 18.02 -0.99 -3.35
C GLN A 586 18.86 -1.14 -4.61
N THR A 587 18.67 -2.23 -5.35
CA THR A 587 19.41 -2.48 -6.59
C THR A 587 19.02 -1.50 -7.71
N SER A 588 17.78 -1.03 -7.73
CA SER A 588 17.34 -0.01 -8.70
C SER A 588 17.98 1.36 -8.44
N VAL A 589 18.25 1.68 -7.17
CA VAL A 589 18.90 2.91 -6.73
C VAL A 589 20.41 2.84 -6.95
N ASP A 590 21.02 1.74 -6.52
CA ASP A 590 22.43 1.45 -6.70
C ASP A 590 22.61 0.07 -7.33
N LYS A 591 22.89 0.05 -8.64
CA LYS A 591 23.13 -1.19 -9.39
C LYS A 591 24.37 -1.95 -8.93
N SER A 592 25.27 -1.27 -8.22
CA SER A 592 26.44 -1.90 -7.60
C SER A 592 26.13 -2.51 -6.24
N THR A 593 24.86 -2.48 -5.79
CA THR A 593 24.42 -3.17 -4.58
C THR A 593 24.86 -4.62 -4.62
N LYS A 594 25.52 -5.04 -3.55
CA LYS A 594 25.97 -6.40 -3.25
C LYS A 594 25.58 -6.75 -1.83
N LEU A 595 25.85 -7.99 -1.43
CA LEU A 595 25.57 -8.49 -0.08
C LEU A 595 26.01 -7.55 1.05
N GLU A 596 27.21 -6.98 0.96
CA GLU A 596 27.73 -6.05 1.98
C GLU A 596 26.90 -4.78 2.11
N THR A 597 26.60 -4.14 0.97
CA THR A 597 25.80 -2.91 0.94
C THR A 597 24.40 -3.19 1.47
N PHE A 598 23.80 -4.31 1.09
CA PHE A 598 22.49 -4.73 1.58
C PHE A 598 22.47 -4.94 3.10
N LEU A 599 23.42 -5.69 3.67
CA LEU A 599 23.49 -5.92 5.12
C LEU A 599 23.65 -4.62 5.89
N ARG A 600 24.53 -3.71 5.44
CA ARG A 600 24.69 -2.38 6.02
C ARG A 600 23.39 -1.57 5.95
N THR A 601 22.64 -1.69 4.86
CA THR A 601 21.33 -1.05 4.73
C THR A 601 20.34 -1.58 5.76
N ILE A 602 20.24 -2.91 5.92
CA ILE A 602 19.36 -3.54 6.92
C ILE A 602 19.74 -3.09 8.35
N GLU A 603 21.03 -2.97 8.66
CA GLU A 603 21.50 -2.44 9.93
C GLU A 603 21.06 -0.98 10.14
N ARG A 604 21.23 -0.11 9.13
CA ARG A 604 20.74 1.28 9.17
C ARG A 604 19.23 1.36 9.37
N MET A 605 18.46 0.50 8.69
CA MET A 605 17.01 0.44 8.86
C MET A 605 16.65 0.11 10.31
N ARG A 606 17.33 -0.86 10.94
CA ARG A 606 17.14 -1.21 12.35
C ARG A 606 17.55 -0.08 13.30
N GLU A 607 18.72 0.52 13.11
CA GLU A 607 19.19 1.69 13.89
C GLU A 607 18.18 2.84 13.82
N HIS A 608 17.63 3.07 12.63
CA HIS A 608 16.66 4.11 12.37
C HIS A 608 15.20 3.66 12.51
N ARG A 609 14.91 2.46 13.05
CA ARG A 609 13.56 1.93 13.24
C ARG A 609 12.66 2.10 12.00
N ILE A 610 13.25 1.94 10.83
CA ILE A 610 12.56 1.92 9.54
C ILE A 610 12.09 0.48 9.35
N ALA A 611 10.80 0.25 9.54
CA ALA A 611 10.22 -1.07 9.41
C ALA A 611 10.10 -1.47 7.94
N VAL A 612 10.37 -2.74 7.63
CA VAL A 612 9.99 -3.32 6.34
C VAL A 612 8.63 -3.96 6.52
N ASN A 613 7.59 -3.25 6.08
CA ASN A 613 6.22 -3.72 6.24
C ASN A 613 5.93 -4.92 5.31
N GLU A 614 5.34 -5.96 5.90
CA GLU A 614 4.73 -7.05 5.17
C GLU A 614 3.63 -6.54 4.21
N GLU A 615 3.50 -7.11 3.01
CA GLU A 615 2.36 -6.80 2.14
C GLU A 615 1.05 -7.19 2.85
N VAL A 616 0.15 -6.22 3.02
CA VAL A 616 -1.13 -6.46 3.68
C VAL A 616 -1.98 -7.39 2.82
N LEU A 617 -2.15 -8.62 3.30
CA LEU A 617 -3.08 -9.58 2.73
C LEU A 617 -4.47 -9.25 3.25
N GLN A 618 -5.38 -8.79 2.37
CA GLN A 618 -6.79 -8.55 2.72
C GLN A 618 -7.51 -9.89 2.92
N LEU A 619 -7.28 -10.53 4.07
CA LEU A 619 -7.97 -11.74 4.45
C LEU A 619 -9.08 -11.40 5.43
N GLN A 620 -10.31 -11.83 5.13
CA GLN A 620 -11.40 -11.77 6.10
C GLN A 620 -11.25 -12.85 7.16
N ARG A 621 -10.20 -12.77 7.98
CA ARG A 621 -10.01 -13.70 9.09
C ARG A 621 -11.12 -13.50 10.12
N LYS A 622 -11.70 -14.60 10.62
CA LYS A 622 -12.51 -14.60 11.86
C LYS A 622 -11.60 -14.45 13.07
N ALA A 623 -11.04 -13.25 13.23
CA ALA A 623 -9.99 -12.96 14.21
C ALA A 623 -10.27 -11.68 14.99
N VAL A 624 -9.83 -11.64 16.24
CA VAL A 624 -9.83 -10.45 17.08
C VAL A 624 -8.90 -9.40 16.48
N LYS A 625 -9.38 -8.16 16.38
CA LYS A 625 -8.57 -7.08 15.79
C LYS A 625 -7.73 -6.38 16.86
N LEU A 626 -6.42 -6.33 16.63
CA LEU A 626 -5.46 -5.53 17.38
C LEU A 626 -5.13 -4.28 16.55
N ALA A 627 -5.47 -3.10 17.07
CA ALA A 627 -5.34 -1.87 16.32
C ALA A 627 -4.95 -0.69 17.21
N THR A 628 -4.24 0.28 16.62
CA THR A 628 -4.15 1.60 17.25
C THR A 628 -5.51 2.30 17.17
N ALA A 629 -5.81 3.18 18.10
CA ALA A 629 -7.01 4.01 18.00
C ALA A 629 -7.05 4.86 16.71
N HIS A 630 -5.89 5.18 16.11
CA HIS A 630 -5.81 5.88 14.82
C HIS A 630 -6.26 4.98 13.66
N SER A 631 -5.70 3.77 13.56
CA SER A 631 -6.04 2.82 12.49
C SER A 631 -7.47 2.27 12.61
N ALA A 632 -8.04 2.29 13.82
CA ALA A 632 -9.42 1.90 14.09
C ALA A 632 -10.47 2.87 13.51
N LYS A 633 -10.07 4.08 13.05
CA LYS A 633 -10.99 5.05 12.45
C LYS A 633 -11.69 4.44 11.22
N GLY A 634 -12.98 4.72 11.09
CA GLY A 634 -13.83 4.15 10.03
C GLY A 634 -14.33 2.72 10.30
N ARG A 635 -13.75 2.00 11.26
CA ARG A 635 -14.17 0.62 11.63
C ARG A 635 -15.13 0.61 12.82
N GLU A 636 -15.73 -0.55 13.08
CA GLU A 636 -16.68 -0.76 14.17
C GLU A 636 -16.74 -2.23 14.61
N TRP A 637 -16.94 -2.46 15.91
CA TRP A 637 -16.96 -3.79 16.54
C TRP A 637 -18.05 -3.84 17.61
N GLU A 638 -18.59 -5.02 17.91
CA GLU A 638 -19.54 -5.18 19.02
C GLU A 638 -18.90 -4.91 20.39
N TYR A 639 -17.69 -5.42 20.60
CA TYR A 639 -16.95 -5.34 21.85
C TYR A 639 -15.58 -4.69 21.62
N VAL A 640 -15.29 -3.64 22.39
CA VAL A 640 -14.02 -2.91 22.29
C VAL A 640 -13.34 -2.86 23.66
N PHE A 641 -12.08 -3.25 23.69
CA PHE A 641 -11.18 -3.08 24.82
C PHE A 641 -10.26 -1.89 24.55
N ILE A 642 -10.16 -0.93 25.47
CA ILE A 642 -9.18 0.16 25.43
C ILE A 642 -8.17 -0.11 26.52
N ILE A 643 -6.94 -0.44 26.14
CA ILE A 643 -5.95 -0.99 27.07
C ILE A 643 -4.90 0.03 27.48
N ARG A 644 -4.21 -0.25 28.59
CA ARG A 644 -3.14 0.58 29.13
C ARG A 644 -3.58 2.04 29.25
N ALA A 645 -4.80 2.27 29.73
CA ALA A 645 -5.43 3.58 29.88
C ALA A 645 -4.82 4.39 31.04
N ILE A 646 -3.52 4.70 30.93
CA ILE A 646 -2.72 5.38 31.95
C ILE A 646 -2.31 6.80 31.53
N ASP A 647 -2.06 7.66 32.52
CA ASP A 647 -1.56 9.02 32.31
C ASP A 647 -0.15 9.05 31.68
N GLY A 648 0.09 10.06 30.83
CA GLY A 648 1.31 10.21 30.04
C GLY A 648 1.34 9.35 28.78
N LYS A 649 0.33 8.49 28.60
CA LYS A 649 0.14 7.64 27.42
C LYS A 649 -1.17 7.93 26.70
N TRP A 650 -2.27 7.91 27.45
CA TRP A 650 -3.53 8.47 27.01
C TRP A 650 -3.70 9.82 27.72
N GLY A 651 -3.43 10.91 27.01
CA GLY A 651 -3.38 12.23 27.63
C GLY A 651 -2.07 12.48 28.38
N ASN A 652 -1.77 13.75 28.59
CA ASN A 652 -0.54 14.30 29.14
C ASN A 652 0.74 13.83 28.46
N THR A 653 0.61 13.30 27.24
CA THR A 653 1.71 12.78 26.44
C THR A 653 2.77 13.86 26.26
N ARG A 654 4.03 13.51 26.56
CA ARG A 654 5.18 14.41 26.35
C ARG A 654 5.71 14.19 24.93
N SER A 655 5.07 14.83 23.94
CA SER A 655 5.69 15.01 22.62
C SER A 655 6.39 16.37 22.61
N LYS A 656 7.69 16.40 22.30
CA LYS A 656 8.42 17.63 22.02
C LYS A 656 8.69 17.67 20.52
N ASP A 657 8.07 18.60 19.82
CA ASP A 657 8.49 18.92 18.45
C ASP A 657 9.83 19.64 18.52
N LEU A 658 10.89 18.95 18.08
CA LEU A 658 12.26 19.44 18.20
C LEU A 658 12.59 20.55 17.19
N ILE A 659 11.80 20.65 16.11
CA ILE A 659 11.80 21.73 15.12
C ILE A 659 10.35 22.20 14.93
N PRO A 660 9.87 23.15 15.75
CA PRO A 660 8.52 23.67 15.60
C PRO A 660 8.39 24.51 14.32
N LEU A 661 7.29 24.37 13.60
CA LEU A 661 6.97 25.18 12.42
C LEU A 661 6.43 26.57 12.82
N PRO A 662 6.57 27.61 11.97
CA PRO A 662 5.97 28.93 12.16
C PRO A 662 4.46 28.86 12.34
N GLU A 663 3.90 29.73 13.19
CA GLU A 663 2.44 29.81 13.43
C GLU A 663 1.65 30.10 12.15
N GLY A 664 2.22 30.92 11.25
CA GLY A 664 1.58 31.32 10.00
C GLY A 664 1.42 30.22 8.95
N VAL A 665 1.88 28.98 9.22
CA VAL A 665 1.53 27.81 8.40
C VAL A 665 0.02 27.58 8.42
N LEU A 666 -0.66 27.90 9.53
CA LEU A 666 -2.12 27.93 9.64
C LEU A 666 -2.65 29.34 9.39
N ARG A 667 -3.63 29.49 8.50
CA ARG A 667 -4.14 30.80 8.05
C ARG A 667 -5.35 31.27 8.83
N TYR A 668 -6.20 30.36 9.32
CA TYR A 668 -7.48 30.73 9.95
C TYR A 668 -7.65 30.29 11.40
N THR A 669 -6.70 29.56 11.98
CA THR A 669 -6.79 28.99 13.33
C THR A 669 -5.59 29.38 14.19
N ASN A 670 -5.83 29.86 15.42
CA ASN A 670 -4.77 30.10 16.41
C ASN A 670 -4.63 28.88 17.34
N ILE A 671 -3.44 28.28 17.40
CA ILE A 671 -3.14 27.10 18.23
C ILE A 671 -3.06 27.46 19.72
N GLU A 672 -2.73 28.70 20.07
CA GLU A 672 -2.54 29.12 21.47
C GLU A 672 -3.81 28.92 22.34
N GLU A 673 -4.99 28.91 21.72
CA GLU A 673 -6.27 28.67 22.41
C GLU A 673 -6.54 27.18 22.71
N LYS A 674 -5.71 26.27 22.19
CA LYS A 674 -5.92 24.82 22.25
C LYS A 674 -5.43 24.24 23.58
N GLU A 675 -6.30 23.51 24.26
CA GLU A 675 -5.90 22.75 25.45
C GLU A 675 -4.97 21.58 25.07
N LYS A 676 -3.97 21.32 25.93
CA LYS A 676 -2.90 20.36 25.66
C LYS A 676 -3.40 18.95 25.29
N ASN A 677 -4.48 18.49 25.90
CA ASN A 677 -5.02 17.14 25.75
C ASN A 677 -6.10 17.01 24.68
N GLU A 678 -6.47 18.06 23.96
CA GLU A 678 -7.61 17.99 23.04
C GLU A 678 -7.45 16.91 21.96
N ASP A 679 -6.24 16.74 21.42
CA ASP A 679 -5.98 15.73 20.37
C ASP A 679 -6.01 14.33 20.94
N ASP A 680 -5.35 14.09 22.07
CA ASP A 680 -5.40 12.78 22.74
C ASP A 680 -6.84 12.44 23.16
N ARG A 681 -7.64 13.45 23.52
CA ARG A 681 -9.07 13.30 23.81
C ARG A 681 -9.89 12.93 22.57
N ARG A 682 -9.61 13.51 21.40
CA ARG A 682 -10.20 13.10 20.11
C ARG A 682 -9.84 11.64 19.79
N VAL A 683 -8.60 11.22 20.03
CA VAL A 683 -8.17 9.82 19.85
C VAL A 683 -8.96 8.88 20.78
N PHE A 684 -9.11 9.24 22.05
CA PHE A 684 -9.89 8.44 23.02
C PHE A 684 -11.39 8.41 22.67
N TYR A 685 -11.96 9.54 22.24
CA TYR A 685 -13.33 9.65 21.72
C TYR A 685 -13.55 8.72 20.51
N VAL A 686 -12.61 8.69 19.57
CA VAL A 686 -12.68 7.76 18.44
C VAL A 686 -12.69 6.32 18.94
N ALA A 687 -11.82 5.95 19.87
CA ALA A 687 -11.74 4.61 20.44
C ALA A 687 -13.07 4.18 21.10
N LEU A 688 -13.68 5.05 21.92
CA LEU A 688 -14.99 4.79 22.55
C LEU A 688 -16.09 4.54 21.50
N THR A 689 -16.14 5.37 20.47
CA THR A 689 -17.21 5.36 19.44
C THR A 689 -17.04 4.28 18.37
N ARG A 690 -16.03 3.40 18.51
CA ARG A 690 -15.89 2.20 17.67
C ARG A 690 -16.81 1.06 18.15
N ALA A 691 -17.21 1.05 19.41
CA ALA A 691 -18.04 0.01 19.99
C ALA A 691 -19.52 0.15 19.62
N LYS A 692 -20.16 -0.96 19.25
CA LYS A 692 -21.61 -1.05 19.05
C LYS A 692 -22.34 -1.35 20.37
N LYS A 693 -21.83 -2.30 21.16
CA LYS A 693 -22.51 -2.82 22.37
C LYS A 693 -21.82 -2.47 23.68
N ARG A 694 -20.51 -2.76 23.81
CA ARG A 694 -19.79 -2.63 25.09
C ARG A 694 -18.36 -2.12 24.89
N VAL A 695 -17.94 -1.22 25.80
CA VAL A 695 -16.57 -0.76 25.97
C VAL A 695 -16.04 -1.22 27.33
N THR A 696 -14.83 -1.78 27.34
CA THR A 696 -14.06 -2.06 28.57
C THR A 696 -12.74 -1.30 28.51
N VAL A 697 -12.50 -0.42 29.47
CA VAL A 697 -11.26 0.34 29.62
C VAL A 697 -10.43 -0.31 30.72
N THR A 698 -9.18 -0.66 30.42
CA THR A 698 -8.30 -1.35 31.36
C THR A 698 -7.01 -0.58 31.60
N TYR A 699 -6.45 -0.70 32.80
CA TYR A 699 -5.13 -0.18 33.11
C TYR A 699 -4.46 -0.95 34.27
N ALA A 700 -3.13 -1.00 34.25
CA ALA A 700 -2.32 -1.51 35.35
C ALA A 700 -1.81 -0.39 36.27
N LYS A 701 -1.94 -0.58 37.59
CA LYS A 701 -1.45 0.31 38.66
C LYS A 701 0.08 0.31 38.75
N THR A 702 0.74 -0.78 38.37
CA THR A 702 2.20 -0.84 38.30
C THR A 702 2.66 -1.42 36.97
N SER A 703 3.73 -0.85 36.44
CA SER A 703 4.43 -1.36 35.25
C SER A 703 5.89 -1.63 35.58
N VAL A 704 6.41 -2.75 35.08
CA VAL A 704 7.82 -3.11 35.22
C VAL A 704 8.53 -2.88 33.88
N SER A 705 9.60 -2.09 33.89
CA SER A 705 10.44 -1.83 32.73
C SER A 705 11.91 -2.02 33.12
N GLY A 706 12.51 -3.12 32.64
CA GLY A 706 13.83 -3.56 33.11
C GLY A 706 13.83 -3.79 34.62
N ASN A 707 14.77 -3.17 35.34
CA ASN A 707 14.88 -3.27 36.80
C ASN A 707 14.09 -2.17 37.55
N ARG A 708 13.21 -1.43 36.86
CA ARG A 708 12.45 -0.31 37.46
C ARG A 708 10.97 -0.62 37.46
N THR A 709 10.36 -0.55 38.64
CA THR A 709 8.91 -0.54 38.81
C THR A 709 8.44 0.90 38.82
N LYS A 710 7.44 1.19 37.99
CA LYS A 710 6.77 2.49 37.91
C LYS A 710 5.32 2.34 38.38
N GLU A 711 4.92 3.15 39.33
CA GLU A 711 3.50 3.32 39.66
C GLU A 711 2.82 4.18 38.58
N ASN A 712 1.68 3.71 38.11
CA ASN A 712 0.89 4.38 37.09
C ASN A 712 -0.39 4.93 37.71
N THR A 713 -0.76 6.12 37.26
CA THR A 713 -2.08 6.69 37.50
C THR A 713 -2.95 6.44 36.27
N GLN A 714 -4.24 6.25 36.48
CA GLN A 714 -5.20 6.16 35.37
C GLN A 714 -5.22 7.44 34.53
N THR A 715 -5.61 7.33 33.26
CA THR A 715 -5.77 8.49 32.39
C THR A 715 -6.86 9.44 32.91
N LEU A 716 -6.62 10.75 32.74
CA LEU A 716 -7.61 11.78 33.05
C LEU A 716 -8.94 11.58 32.29
N PHE A 717 -8.93 10.91 31.14
CA PHE A 717 -10.13 10.68 30.34
C PHE A 717 -11.13 9.73 31.02
N ILE A 718 -10.70 8.86 31.93
CA ILE A 718 -11.61 8.03 32.74
C ILE A 718 -12.35 8.89 33.77
N GLU A 719 -11.69 9.91 34.33
CA GLU A 719 -12.28 10.86 35.28
C GLU A 719 -13.25 11.83 34.60
N GLU A 720 -12.99 12.18 33.34
CA GLU A 720 -13.87 13.03 32.54
C GLU A 720 -15.19 12.33 32.14
N ILE A 721 -15.27 10.98 32.23
CA ILE A 721 -16.51 10.23 32.01
C ILE A 721 -17.38 10.27 33.28
N PRO A 722 -18.66 10.72 33.19
CA PRO A 722 -19.55 10.79 34.36
C PRO A 722 -19.74 9.45 35.08
N GLU A 723 -19.72 9.44 36.42
CA GLU A 723 -19.90 8.24 37.26
C GLU A 723 -21.14 7.42 36.92
N LYS A 724 -22.25 8.07 36.56
CA LYS A 724 -23.50 7.38 36.17
C LYS A 724 -23.39 6.58 34.86
N LEU A 725 -22.35 6.81 34.06
CA LEU A 725 -22.12 6.18 32.74
C LEU A 725 -21.00 5.14 32.78
N LYS A 726 -20.22 5.08 33.86
CA LYS A 726 -19.13 4.10 34.04
C LYS A 726 -19.40 3.18 35.22
N LYS A 727 -18.75 2.03 35.23
CA LYS A 727 -18.82 1.05 36.32
C LYS A 727 -17.46 0.43 36.54
N GLU A 728 -16.95 0.51 37.77
CA GLU A 728 -15.74 -0.22 38.15
C GLU A 728 -16.01 -1.72 38.23
N VAL A 729 -15.12 -2.50 37.64
CA VAL A 729 -15.12 -3.96 37.70
C VAL A 729 -14.30 -4.40 38.90
N ASP A 730 -14.87 -5.24 39.77
CA ASP A 730 -14.11 -5.87 40.84
C ASP A 730 -13.18 -6.95 40.25
N THR A 731 -11.89 -6.63 40.18
CA THR A 731 -10.84 -7.50 39.66
C THR A 731 -10.22 -8.39 40.74
N THR A 732 -10.61 -8.25 42.01
CA THR A 732 -9.97 -8.92 43.15
C THR A 732 -10.02 -10.45 43.03
N SER A 733 -11.17 -11.00 42.63
CA SER A 733 -11.34 -12.44 42.44
C SER A 733 -10.48 -12.98 41.30
N PHE A 734 -10.39 -12.25 40.20
CA PHE A 734 -9.52 -12.58 39.08
C PHE A 734 -8.05 -12.54 39.51
N GLU A 735 -7.62 -11.47 40.19
CA GLU A 735 -6.23 -11.31 40.66
C GLU A 735 -5.80 -12.39 41.66
N GLN A 736 -6.70 -12.84 42.53
CA GLN A 736 -6.44 -13.97 43.43
C GLN A 736 -6.27 -15.29 42.67
N SER A 737 -7.05 -15.49 41.60
CA SER A 737 -6.92 -16.64 40.71
C SER A 737 -5.81 -16.49 39.66
N ALA A 738 -5.23 -15.29 39.53
CA ALA A 738 -4.35 -14.95 38.43
C ALA A 738 -3.07 -15.78 38.46
N ASN A 739 -2.59 -16.26 39.60
CA ASN A 739 -1.40 -17.13 39.63
C ASN A 739 -1.55 -18.39 38.76
N ALA A 740 -2.75 -18.98 38.70
CA ALA A 740 -3.00 -20.15 37.85
C ALA A 740 -3.11 -19.78 36.36
N VAL A 741 -3.58 -18.57 36.06
CA VAL A 741 -3.74 -18.05 34.69
C VAL A 741 -2.42 -17.51 34.14
N LEU A 742 -1.66 -16.79 34.97
CA LEU A 742 -0.31 -16.28 34.70
C LEU A 742 0.68 -17.43 34.48
N ALA A 743 0.45 -18.61 35.08
CA ALA A 743 1.23 -19.81 34.76
C ALA A 743 1.15 -20.16 33.26
N LYS A 744 0.02 -19.92 32.58
CA LYS A 744 -0.09 -20.09 31.12
C LYS A 744 0.84 -19.14 30.36
N LEU A 745 1.08 -17.94 30.89
CA LEU A 745 2.02 -16.97 30.33
C LEU A 745 3.50 -17.35 30.52
N LEU A 746 3.83 -18.27 31.45
CA LEU A 746 5.20 -18.74 31.69
C LEU A 746 5.61 -19.92 30.79
N HIS A 747 4.66 -20.59 30.16
CA HIS A 747 4.97 -21.60 29.16
C HIS A 747 5.45 -20.93 27.87
N ALA A 748 6.48 -21.53 27.25
CA ALA A 748 6.90 -21.11 25.93
C ALA A 748 5.68 -21.17 25.00
N PRO A 749 5.39 -20.11 24.22
CA PRO A 749 4.30 -20.18 23.26
C PRO A 749 4.55 -21.40 22.38
N VAL A 750 3.56 -22.29 22.28
CA VAL A 750 3.54 -23.20 21.15
C VAL A 750 3.44 -22.28 19.95
N ASN A 751 4.42 -22.30 19.05
CA ASN A 751 4.37 -21.57 17.79
C ASN A 751 3.21 -22.14 16.95
N GLN A 752 1.98 -21.81 17.31
CA GLN A 752 0.85 -21.81 16.42
C GLN A 752 0.97 -20.48 15.69
N THR A 753 1.82 -20.41 14.65
CA THR A 753 1.52 -19.43 13.60
C THR A 753 0.07 -19.71 13.21
N GLN A 754 -0.80 -18.72 13.31
CA GLN A 754 -2.17 -18.86 12.84
C GLN A 754 -2.08 -19.00 11.33
N THR A 755 -1.98 -20.24 10.89
CA THR A 755 -1.85 -20.61 9.50
C THR A 755 -3.10 -20.11 8.82
N ILE A 756 -2.95 -19.13 7.94
CA ILE A 756 -4.00 -18.90 6.94
C ILE A 756 -4.09 -20.20 6.16
N GLU A 757 -5.26 -20.82 6.09
CA GLU A 757 -5.45 -21.91 5.14
C GLU A 757 -5.10 -21.36 3.76
N GLU A 758 -4.17 -22.00 3.05
CA GLU A 758 -3.65 -21.53 1.76
C GLU A 758 -4.78 -21.13 0.80
N ASN A 759 -5.92 -21.82 0.86
CA ASN A 759 -7.10 -21.53 0.07
C ASN A 759 -7.79 -20.21 0.41
N GLU A 760 -7.90 -19.86 1.70
CA GLU A 760 -8.44 -18.57 2.14
C GLU A 760 -7.52 -17.44 1.68
N TRP A 761 -6.20 -17.66 1.79
CA TRP A 761 -5.19 -16.73 1.29
C TRP A 761 -5.31 -16.46 -0.22
N LEU A 762 -5.30 -17.52 -1.02
CA LEU A 762 -5.43 -17.44 -2.47
C LEU A 762 -6.76 -16.78 -2.88
N SER A 763 -7.85 -17.05 -2.16
CA SER A 763 -9.15 -16.41 -2.40
C SER A 763 -9.11 -14.90 -2.19
N GLY A 764 -8.45 -14.43 -1.13
CA GLY A 764 -8.26 -13.00 -0.86
C GLY A 764 -7.46 -12.29 -1.96
N LEU A 765 -6.45 -12.95 -2.53
CA LEU A 765 -5.67 -12.42 -3.66
C LEU A 765 -6.52 -12.24 -4.94
N LEU A 766 -7.57 -13.06 -5.10
CA LEU A 766 -8.43 -13.05 -6.27
C LEU A 766 -9.48 -11.94 -6.28
N GLU A 767 -9.80 -11.31 -5.14
CA GLU A 767 -10.85 -10.27 -5.05
C GLU A 767 -10.62 -9.09 -6.01
N ASN A 768 -9.38 -8.67 -6.19
CA ASN A 768 -9.00 -7.55 -7.05
C ASN A 768 -8.15 -7.97 -8.25
N PHE A 769 -8.08 -9.27 -8.54
CA PHE A 769 -7.23 -9.81 -9.58
C PHE A 769 -7.66 -9.30 -10.97
N VAL A 770 -6.68 -8.84 -11.75
CA VAL A 770 -6.88 -8.40 -13.13
C VAL A 770 -6.27 -9.45 -14.05
N LEU A 771 -7.10 -10.10 -14.86
CA LEU A 771 -6.62 -11.03 -15.86
C LEU A 771 -6.03 -10.28 -17.05
N THR A 772 -4.82 -10.67 -17.44
CA THR A 772 -4.04 -10.09 -18.55
C THR A 772 -3.71 -11.17 -19.58
N PRO A 773 -3.33 -10.81 -20.82
CA PRO A 773 -2.92 -11.80 -21.82
C PRO A 773 -1.81 -12.73 -21.32
N THR A 774 -0.79 -12.17 -20.63
CA THR A 774 0.36 -12.91 -20.10
C THR A 774 -0.05 -13.89 -18.99
N THR A 775 -0.93 -13.47 -18.08
CA THR A 775 -1.37 -14.31 -16.96
C THR A 775 -2.29 -15.42 -17.43
N LEU A 776 -3.20 -15.15 -18.38
CA LEU A 776 -4.01 -16.17 -19.04
C LEU A 776 -3.13 -17.23 -19.71
N ASN A 777 -2.15 -16.81 -20.52
CA ASN A 777 -1.25 -17.73 -21.19
C ASN A 777 -0.40 -18.55 -20.20
N THR A 778 0.01 -17.96 -19.07
CA THR A 778 0.75 -18.67 -18.01
C THR A 778 -0.10 -19.79 -17.38
N TYR A 779 -1.40 -19.54 -17.13
CA TYR A 779 -2.31 -20.57 -16.61
C TYR A 779 -2.48 -21.73 -17.59
N LEU A 780 -2.70 -21.42 -18.86
CA LEU A 780 -2.86 -22.41 -19.93
C LEU A 780 -1.58 -23.23 -20.17
N GLU A 781 -0.40 -22.65 -19.96
CA GLU A 781 0.87 -23.37 -20.00
C GLU A 781 1.04 -24.30 -18.79
N CYS A 782 0.82 -23.77 -17.58
CA CYS A 782 0.86 -24.54 -16.34
C CYS A 782 0.15 -23.78 -15.20
N ALA A 783 -0.98 -24.32 -14.74
CA ALA A 783 -1.75 -23.71 -13.65
C ALA A 783 -0.96 -23.61 -12.33
N TYR A 784 -0.08 -24.58 -12.04
CA TYR A 784 0.82 -24.48 -10.88
C TYR A 784 1.85 -23.36 -11.02
N LYS A 785 2.39 -23.14 -12.23
CA LYS A 785 3.29 -22.01 -12.52
C LYS A 785 2.56 -20.69 -12.38
N PHE A 786 1.30 -20.61 -12.81
CA PHE A 786 0.43 -19.44 -12.56
C PHE A 786 0.26 -19.17 -11.07
N LYS A 787 -0.03 -20.20 -10.26
CA LYS A 787 -0.12 -20.06 -8.80
C LYS A 787 1.16 -19.43 -8.23
N LEU A 788 2.33 -19.97 -8.57
CA LEU A 788 3.61 -19.48 -8.03
C LEU A 788 4.04 -18.10 -8.55
N ASN A 789 3.83 -17.83 -9.84
CA ASN A 789 4.33 -16.61 -10.50
C ASN A 789 3.37 -15.43 -10.40
N THR A 790 2.06 -15.70 -10.45
CA THR A 790 1.05 -14.65 -10.58
C THR A 790 0.34 -14.38 -9.26
N LEU A 791 -0.06 -15.42 -8.54
CA LEU A 791 -0.76 -15.26 -7.26
C LEU A 791 0.25 -15.10 -6.12
N VAL A 792 1.14 -16.08 -5.95
CA VAL A 792 2.10 -16.14 -4.85
C VAL A 792 3.29 -15.19 -5.04
N LYS A 793 3.67 -14.92 -6.30
CA LYS A 793 4.80 -14.08 -6.69
C LYS A 793 6.11 -14.44 -5.99
N VAL A 794 6.51 -15.72 -6.08
CA VAL A 794 7.80 -16.20 -5.56
C VAL A 794 8.95 -15.28 -6.06
N PRO A 795 9.88 -14.85 -5.17
CA PRO A 795 11.00 -13.98 -5.52
C PRO A 795 11.76 -14.40 -6.77
N ARG A 796 11.78 -13.54 -7.80
CA ARG A 796 12.55 -13.73 -9.02
C ARG A 796 13.18 -12.46 -9.61
N ALA A 797 14.41 -12.61 -10.06
CA ALA A 797 15.15 -11.62 -10.82
C ALA A 797 14.61 -11.54 -12.26
N LYS A 798 14.79 -10.37 -12.87
CA LYS A 798 14.42 -10.16 -14.27
C LYS A 798 15.59 -10.63 -15.14
N GLU A 799 15.32 -11.52 -16.07
CA GLU A 799 16.31 -12.00 -17.04
C GLU A 799 16.77 -10.89 -18.01
N ASP A 800 18.02 -10.98 -18.47
CA ASP A 800 18.67 -9.94 -19.27
C ASP A 800 17.96 -9.69 -20.63
N TYR A 801 17.40 -10.73 -21.26
CA TYR A 801 16.66 -10.61 -22.51
C TYR A 801 15.31 -9.89 -22.32
N LEU A 802 14.67 -10.02 -21.15
CA LEU A 802 13.45 -9.27 -20.82
C LEU A 802 13.77 -7.80 -20.54
N ALA A 803 14.90 -7.53 -19.89
CA ALA A 803 15.42 -6.17 -19.73
C ALA A 803 15.71 -5.52 -21.09
N PHE A 804 16.39 -6.25 -21.99
CA PHE A 804 16.63 -5.80 -23.36
C PHE A 804 15.34 -5.49 -24.11
N GLY A 805 14.34 -6.38 -24.05
CA GLY A 805 13.05 -6.15 -24.67
C GLY A 805 12.35 -4.89 -24.15
N THR A 806 12.40 -4.66 -22.83
CA THR A 806 11.83 -3.47 -22.20
C THR A 806 12.48 -2.19 -22.74
N ALA A 807 13.81 -2.18 -22.86
CA ALA A 807 14.55 -1.03 -23.38
C ALA A 807 14.25 -0.75 -24.86
N ILE A 808 14.08 -1.79 -25.69
CA ILE A 808 13.68 -1.65 -27.10
C ILE A 808 12.27 -1.03 -27.21
N HIS A 809 11.30 -1.54 -26.44
CA HIS A 809 9.94 -1.00 -26.46
C HIS A 809 9.94 0.48 -26.06
N LYS A 810 10.70 0.84 -25.01
CA LYS A 810 10.83 2.25 -24.58
C LYS A 810 11.43 3.14 -25.66
N ALA A 811 12.45 2.68 -26.38
CA ALA A 811 13.05 3.44 -27.48
C ALA A 811 12.06 3.69 -28.63
N LEU A 812 11.25 2.69 -28.97
CA LEU A 812 10.21 2.80 -30.00
C LEU A 812 9.07 3.72 -29.53
N GLU A 813 8.65 3.63 -28.28
CA GLU A 813 7.71 4.57 -27.66
C GLU A 813 8.21 6.01 -27.84
N MET A 814 9.46 6.28 -27.47
CA MET A 814 10.05 7.62 -27.54
C MET A 814 10.21 8.12 -28.98
N LEU A 815 10.51 7.23 -29.93
CA LEU A 815 10.54 7.57 -31.36
C LEU A 815 9.18 8.11 -31.81
N PHE A 816 8.12 7.34 -31.63
CA PHE A 816 6.80 7.71 -32.14
C PHE A 816 6.19 8.88 -31.36
N ARG A 817 6.48 8.99 -30.07
CA ARG A 817 6.10 10.15 -29.25
C ARG A 817 6.70 11.44 -29.79
N SER A 818 8.02 11.46 -29.99
CA SER A 818 8.72 12.62 -30.56
C SER A 818 8.19 12.95 -31.97
N PHE A 819 7.82 11.93 -32.74
CA PHE A 819 7.19 12.13 -34.05
C PHE A 819 5.81 12.79 -33.96
N ILE A 820 4.97 12.40 -32.99
CA ILE A 820 3.67 13.04 -32.74
C ILE A 820 3.88 14.51 -32.37
N GLU A 821 4.73 14.77 -31.36
CA GLU A 821 4.94 16.09 -30.75
C GLU A 821 5.59 17.09 -31.71
N LYS A 822 6.65 16.68 -32.41
CA LYS A 822 7.45 17.58 -33.28
C LYS A 822 6.99 17.57 -34.73
N ASN A 823 6.01 16.74 -35.06
CA ASN A 823 5.56 16.49 -36.43
C ASN A 823 6.70 16.12 -37.40
N LYS A 824 7.79 15.52 -36.88
CA LYS A 824 8.98 15.13 -37.62
C LYS A 824 9.58 13.87 -37.02
N ILE A 825 9.92 12.90 -37.87
CA ILE A 825 10.57 11.65 -37.43
C ILE A 825 11.93 12.01 -36.80
N PRO A 826 12.19 11.62 -35.54
CA PRO A 826 13.46 11.90 -34.87
C PRO A 826 14.61 11.12 -35.54
N SER A 827 15.85 11.59 -35.40
CA SER A 827 17.00 10.91 -36.00
C SER A 827 17.24 9.54 -35.37
N LYS A 828 17.96 8.68 -36.09
CA LYS A 828 18.36 7.35 -35.60
C LYS A 828 19.15 7.45 -34.29
N GLU A 829 20.03 8.44 -34.18
CA GLU A 829 20.86 8.70 -33.00
C GLU A 829 20.01 9.02 -31.78
N PHE A 830 18.88 9.72 -31.96
CA PHE A 830 17.92 9.95 -30.88
C PHE A 830 17.34 8.64 -30.36
N VAL A 831 16.88 7.75 -31.26
CA VAL A 831 16.29 6.45 -30.88
C VAL A 831 17.28 5.58 -30.14
N ILE A 832 18.52 5.51 -30.64
CA ILE A 832 19.61 4.78 -30.00
C ILE A 832 19.90 5.40 -28.64
N GLY A 833 19.98 6.73 -28.53
CA GLY A 833 20.17 7.42 -27.26
C GLY A 833 19.08 7.10 -26.23
N GLU A 834 17.81 7.04 -26.63
CA GLU A 834 16.71 6.65 -25.74
C GLU A 834 16.76 5.17 -25.33
N PHE A 835 17.16 4.29 -26.25
CA PHE A 835 17.43 2.88 -25.92
C PHE A 835 18.53 2.74 -24.88
N GLU A 836 19.67 3.43 -25.07
CA GLU A 836 20.80 3.38 -24.15
C GLU A 836 20.40 3.88 -22.76
N LYS A 837 19.68 5.01 -22.69
CA LYS A 837 19.14 5.52 -21.43
C LYS A 837 18.21 4.51 -20.75
N SER A 838 17.32 3.86 -21.51
CA SER A 838 16.38 2.89 -20.95
C SER A 838 17.08 1.62 -20.48
N LEU A 839 18.02 1.09 -21.26
CA LEU A 839 18.79 -0.10 -20.89
C LEU A 839 19.67 0.20 -19.65
N HIS A 840 20.23 1.41 -19.56
CA HIS A 840 20.96 1.87 -18.39
C HIS A 840 20.09 2.07 -17.14
N ARG A 841 18.77 1.87 -17.19
CA ARG A 841 17.93 1.79 -15.98
C ARG A 841 17.66 0.35 -15.54
N GLU A 842 17.80 -0.61 -16.43
CA GLU A 842 17.53 -2.02 -16.15
C GLU A 842 18.64 -2.66 -15.29
N ILE A 843 18.28 -3.65 -14.47
CA ILE A 843 19.21 -4.34 -13.57
C ILE A 843 19.88 -5.49 -14.33
N MET A 844 21.16 -5.35 -14.64
CA MET A 844 21.99 -6.38 -15.27
C MET A 844 23.46 -6.20 -14.88
N THR A 845 24.29 -7.20 -15.17
CA THR A 845 25.75 -7.08 -14.99
C THR A 845 26.35 -6.14 -16.03
N GLN A 846 27.55 -5.62 -15.77
CA GLN A 846 28.25 -4.70 -16.70
C GLN A 846 28.55 -5.37 -18.05
N ASP A 847 28.88 -6.67 -18.04
CA ASP A 847 29.17 -7.42 -19.27
C ASP A 847 27.90 -7.67 -20.09
N GLU A 848 26.79 -8.03 -19.44
CA GLU A 848 25.48 -8.14 -20.08
C GLU A 848 25.04 -6.81 -20.66
N GLU A 849 25.16 -5.71 -19.90
CA GLU A 849 24.81 -4.36 -20.38
C GLU A 849 25.60 -4.01 -21.63
N LYS A 850 26.91 -4.21 -21.62
CA LYS A 850 27.77 -3.94 -22.78
C LYS A 850 27.38 -4.80 -23.99
N ALA A 851 27.07 -6.08 -23.78
CA ALA A 851 26.63 -6.97 -24.84
C ALA A 851 25.27 -6.54 -25.43
N ARG A 852 24.30 -6.20 -24.57
CA ARG A 852 22.96 -5.76 -24.95
C ARG A 852 22.95 -4.37 -25.58
N LEU A 853 23.82 -3.45 -25.16
CA LEU A 853 24.05 -2.16 -25.82
C LEU A 853 24.50 -2.36 -27.28
N ASN A 854 25.50 -3.22 -27.49
CA ASN A 854 26.00 -3.52 -28.83
C ASN A 854 24.96 -4.20 -29.71
N GLN A 855 24.18 -5.14 -29.14
CA GLN A 855 23.08 -5.78 -29.85
C GLN A 855 22.01 -4.77 -30.22
N GLY A 856 21.52 -3.97 -29.27
CA GLY A 856 20.44 -3.02 -29.47
C GLY A 856 20.78 -1.93 -30.47
N ARG A 857 22.02 -1.40 -30.44
CA ARG A 857 22.52 -0.46 -31.47
C ARG A 857 22.39 -1.03 -32.87
N LYS A 858 22.80 -2.28 -33.08
CA LYS A 858 22.72 -2.95 -34.40
C LYS A 858 21.27 -3.20 -34.81
N VAL A 859 20.47 -3.74 -33.89
CA VAL A 859 19.07 -4.11 -34.11
C VAL A 859 18.23 -2.87 -34.45
N LEU A 860 18.26 -1.84 -33.60
CA LEU A 860 17.51 -0.61 -33.80
C LEU A 860 17.97 0.18 -35.02
N SER A 861 19.28 0.22 -35.30
CA SER A 861 19.79 0.89 -36.51
C SER A 861 19.22 0.23 -37.77
N ALA A 862 19.31 -1.11 -37.85
CA ALA A 862 18.82 -1.85 -39.00
C ALA A 862 17.29 -1.74 -39.14
N TYR A 863 16.56 -1.79 -38.02
CA TYR A 863 15.11 -1.65 -38.02
C TYR A 863 14.68 -0.24 -38.44
N TYR A 864 15.37 0.79 -37.94
CA TYR A 864 15.13 2.18 -38.33
C TYR A 864 15.37 2.40 -39.82
N ASP A 865 16.50 1.91 -40.35
CA ASP A 865 16.85 2.07 -41.77
C ASP A 865 15.85 1.39 -42.70
N GLU A 866 15.34 0.21 -42.32
CA GLU A 866 14.35 -0.52 -43.10
C GLU A 866 12.98 0.20 -43.14
N TYR A 867 12.52 0.69 -41.99
CA TYR A 867 11.12 1.09 -41.83
C TYR A 867 10.88 2.60 -41.70
N THR A 868 11.93 3.44 -41.67
CA THR A 868 11.77 4.89 -41.49
C THR A 868 10.81 5.54 -42.51
N SER A 869 10.83 5.07 -43.77
CA SER A 869 9.95 5.55 -44.83
C SER A 869 8.49 5.10 -44.68
N GLN A 870 8.24 4.08 -43.85
CA GLN A 870 6.92 3.51 -43.58
C GLN A 870 6.36 3.94 -42.23
N PHE A 871 7.09 4.74 -41.44
CA PHE A 871 6.59 5.21 -40.15
C PHE A 871 5.43 6.17 -40.34
N ALA A 872 4.26 5.75 -39.85
CA ALA A 872 3.08 6.59 -39.73
C ALA A 872 2.94 7.11 -38.30
N LYS A 873 2.24 8.24 -38.14
CA LYS A 873 1.86 8.72 -36.81
C LYS A 873 0.82 7.76 -36.22
N PRO A 874 1.08 7.17 -35.05
CA PRO A 874 0.10 6.32 -34.41
C PRO A 874 -1.03 7.15 -33.80
N VAL A 875 -2.20 6.52 -33.69
CA VAL A 875 -3.40 7.08 -33.03
C VAL A 875 -3.17 7.11 -31.52
N PHE A 876 -2.66 6.01 -30.97
CA PHE A 876 -2.29 5.88 -29.57
C PHE A 876 -0.94 5.16 -29.42
N LEU A 877 -0.20 5.53 -28.38
CA LEU A 877 1.02 4.87 -27.94
C LEU A 877 0.87 4.42 -26.51
N GLU A 878 1.36 3.23 -26.21
CA GLU A 878 1.39 2.64 -24.86
C GLU A 878 0.04 2.72 -24.17
N LYS A 879 -1.03 2.36 -24.90
CA LYS A 879 -2.40 2.50 -24.42
C LYS A 879 -2.68 1.42 -23.39
N PHE A 880 -2.79 1.83 -22.13
CA PHE A 880 -3.31 0.99 -21.07
C PHE A 880 -4.84 0.92 -21.16
N LEU A 881 -5.38 -0.29 -21.09
CA LEU A 881 -6.81 -0.59 -21.11
C LEU A 881 -7.14 -1.46 -19.88
N GLY A 882 -8.19 -1.10 -19.15
CA GLY A 882 -8.61 -1.82 -17.93
C GLY A 882 -7.78 -1.54 -16.68
N TYR A 883 -6.75 -0.70 -16.81
CA TYR A 883 -6.01 -0.09 -15.70
C TYR A 883 -6.52 1.33 -15.46
N GLY A 884 -6.72 1.72 -14.20
CA GLY A 884 -7.32 3.02 -13.88
C GLY A 884 -8.78 3.14 -14.33
N TRP A 885 -9.13 4.30 -14.86
CA TRP A 885 -10.48 4.65 -15.32
C TRP A 885 -10.56 4.83 -16.85
N PRO A 886 -11.52 4.19 -17.55
CA PRO A 886 -12.52 3.25 -17.04
C PRO A 886 -11.97 1.85 -16.78
N ARG A 887 -12.52 1.17 -15.76
CA ARG A 887 -12.26 -0.27 -15.54
C ARG A 887 -13.02 -1.09 -16.58
N ILE A 888 -12.40 -2.15 -17.08
CA ILE A 888 -12.99 -3.04 -18.09
C ILE A 888 -13.32 -4.39 -17.45
N TYR A 889 -14.55 -4.86 -17.68
CA TYR A 889 -15.04 -6.14 -17.18
C TYR A 889 -15.60 -6.97 -18.34
N LEU A 890 -15.30 -8.26 -18.33
CA LEU A 890 -16.03 -9.28 -19.07
C LEU A 890 -16.99 -9.94 -18.06
N ASP A 891 -18.27 -9.54 -18.11
CA ASP A 891 -19.25 -9.84 -17.08
C ASP A 891 -18.75 -9.38 -15.69
N ASP A 892 -18.38 -10.30 -14.80
CA ASP A 892 -17.82 -10.02 -13.47
C ASP A 892 -16.29 -10.20 -13.39
N ILE A 893 -15.62 -10.53 -14.50
CA ILE A 893 -14.18 -10.76 -14.57
C ILE A 893 -13.48 -9.48 -14.97
N ARG A 894 -12.62 -8.95 -14.10
CA ARG A 894 -11.80 -7.78 -14.43
C ARG A 894 -10.66 -8.18 -15.37
N ILE A 895 -10.56 -7.49 -16.50
CA ILE A 895 -9.53 -7.73 -17.52
C ILE A 895 -8.74 -6.46 -17.81
N GLY A 896 -7.49 -6.60 -18.19
CA GLY A 896 -6.63 -5.47 -18.54
C GLY A 896 -5.49 -5.84 -19.49
N GLY A 897 -4.91 -4.82 -20.12
CA GLY A 897 -3.80 -4.98 -21.04
C GLY A 897 -3.12 -3.66 -21.38
N ARG A 898 -1.93 -3.75 -21.97
CA ARG A 898 -1.17 -2.62 -22.50
C ARG A 898 -0.92 -2.92 -23.97
N ILE A 899 -1.28 -1.99 -24.85
CA ILE A 899 -1.05 -2.09 -26.29
C ILE A 899 0.06 -1.11 -26.65
N ASP A 900 1.15 -1.62 -27.25
CA ASP A 900 2.35 -0.82 -27.56
C ASP A 900 2.02 0.34 -28.52
N LYS A 901 1.34 0.03 -29.64
CA LYS A 901 1.01 1.02 -30.67
C LYS A 901 -0.33 0.73 -31.34
N ILE A 902 -1.09 1.77 -31.66
CA ILE A 902 -2.35 1.67 -32.42
C ILE A 902 -2.26 2.59 -33.64
N GLU A 903 -2.49 2.04 -34.82
CA GLU A 903 -2.37 2.75 -36.11
C GLU A 903 -3.71 2.79 -36.84
N TRP A 904 -3.89 3.78 -37.73
CA TRP A 904 -5.06 3.85 -38.60
C TRP A 904 -5.07 2.69 -39.60
N ALA A 905 -6.18 1.95 -39.67
CA ALA A 905 -6.47 1.04 -40.77
C ALA A 905 -7.30 1.75 -41.85
N ASP A 906 -8.33 2.48 -41.41
CA ASP A 906 -9.13 3.40 -42.22
C ASP A 906 -9.66 4.52 -41.29
N ASP A 907 -9.10 5.72 -41.47
CA ASP A 907 -9.42 6.93 -40.71
C ASP A 907 -10.88 7.37 -40.95
N ALA A 908 -11.41 7.22 -42.17
CA ALA A 908 -12.77 7.65 -42.51
C ALA A 908 -13.83 6.85 -41.74
N HIS A 909 -13.57 5.57 -41.46
CA HIS A 909 -14.47 4.69 -40.71
C HIS A 909 -14.05 4.49 -39.25
N LYS A 910 -13.07 5.27 -38.77
CA LYS A 910 -12.47 5.15 -37.43
C LYS A 910 -12.02 3.72 -37.08
N THR A 911 -11.48 2.99 -38.05
CA THR A 911 -10.96 1.64 -37.84
C THR A 911 -9.45 1.67 -37.64
N VAL A 912 -8.97 0.86 -36.69
CA VAL A 912 -7.58 0.86 -36.25
C VAL A 912 -7.00 -0.56 -36.19
N THR A 913 -5.68 -0.64 -36.32
CA THR A 913 -4.87 -1.85 -36.15
C THR A 913 -4.08 -1.76 -34.86
N VAL A 914 -4.14 -2.80 -34.03
CA VAL A 914 -3.29 -2.91 -32.84
C VAL A 914 -1.94 -3.53 -33.20
N VAL A 915 -0.85 -2.96 -32.71
CA VAL A 915 0.52 -3.38 -33.01
C VAL A 915 1.25 -3.70 -31.72
N ASP A 916 1.85 -4.89 -31.67
CA ASP A 916 2.64 -5.38 -30.52
C ASP A 916 4.06 -5.70 -31.02
N TYR A 917 5.05 -5.11 -30.36
CA TYR A 917 6.45 -5.31 -30.72
C TYR A 917 6.97 -6.60 -30.09
N LYS A 918 7.80 -7.33 -30.83
CA LYS A 918 8.47 -8.54 -30.33
C LYS A 918 9.97 -8.44 -30.54
N THR A 919 10.70 -8.66 -29.45
CA THR A 919 12.15 -8.85 -29.44
C THR A 919 12.45 -10.34 -29.40
N GLY A 920 13.47 -10.79 -30.14
CA GLY A 920 13.78 -12.19 -30.38
C GLY A 920 13.48 -12.67 -31.81
N GLN A 921 13.70 -13.97 -32.04
CA GLN A 921 13.58 -14.58 -33.36
C GLN A 921 12.14 -14.44 -33.91
N PRO A 922 11.98 -13.94 -35.16
CA PRO A 922 10.68 -13.88 -35.81
C PRO A 922 9.95 -15.21 -35.85
N LYS A 923 8.68 -15.22 -35.43
CA LYS A 923 7.80 -16.39 -35.53
C LYS A 923 7.04 -16.40 -36.86
N THR A 924 6.78 -17.59 -37.38
CA THR A 924 5.92 -17.82 -38.54
C THR A 924 4.45 -17.63 -38.23
N ARG A 925 3.65 -17.35 -39.27
CA ARG A 925 2.19 -17.30 -39.16
C ARG A 925 1.62 -18.56 -38.51
N GLY A 926 2.09 -19.75 -38.93
CA GLY A 926 1.67 -21.02 -38.35
C GLY A 926 2.07 -21.16 -36.87
N GLU A 927 3.25 -20.67 -36.48
CA GLU A 927 3.67 -20.67 -35.07
C GLU A 927 2.81 -19.73 -34.22
N ILE A 928 2.52 -18.52 -34.72
CA ILE A 928 1.66 -17.53 -34.03
C ILE A 928 0.24 -18.08 -33.84
N GLU A 929 -0.30 -18.79 -34.84
CA GLU A 929 -1.63 -19.40 -34.81
C GLU A 929 -1.70 -20.71 -33.99
N GLY A 930 -0.58 -21.23 -33.47
CA GLY A 930 -0.61 -22.49 -32.71
C GLY A 930 -0.69 -23.75 -33.58
N LYS A 931 -0.36 -23.66 -34.88
CA LYS A 931 -0.50 -24.77 -35.85
C LYS A 931 0.75 -25.66 -35.96
N THR A 932 1.83 -25.36 -35.24
CA THR A 932 3.07 -26.16 -35.25
C THR A 932 3.20 -26.99 -33.98
N LYS A 933 4.03 -28.04 -34.01
CA LYS A 933 4.25 -28.94 -32.85
C LYS A 933 4.84 -28.25 -31.62
N THR A 934 5.47 -27.09 -31.80
CA THR A 934 6.20 -26.34 -30.77
C THR A 934 5.46 -25.10 -30.30
N SER A 935 4.29 -24.77 -30.86
CA SER A 935 3.52 -23.58 -30.49
C SER A 935 2.15 -23.93 -29.94
N ASN A 936 1.67 -23.09 -29.02
CA ASN A 936 0.40 -23.29 -28.31
C ASN A 936 -0.62 -22.19 -28.61
N GLY A 937 -0.36 -21.31 -29.59
CA GLY A 937 -1.26 -20.21 -29.99
C GLY A 937 -1.32 -19.02 -29.02
N ASP A 938 -0.35 -18.88 -28.11
CA ASP A 938 -0.22 -17.79 -27.14
C ASP A 938 -0.26 -16.40 -27.75
N TYR A 939 0.45 -16.19 -28.87
CA TYR A 939 0.55 -14.91 -29.56
C TYR A 939 -0.79 -14.53 -30.22
N LYS A 940 -1.44 -15.47 -30.91
CA LYS A 940 -2.77 -15.19 -31.51
C LYS A 940 -3.81 -14.86 -30.44
N ARG A 941 -3.81 -15.58 -29.30
CA ARG A 941 -4.68 -15.24 -28.15
C ARG A 941 -4.43 -13.83 -27.62
N GLN A 942 -3.18 -13.37 -27.58
CA GLN A 942 -2.84 -12.01 -27.13
C GLN A 942 -3.54 -10.93 -27.98
N LEU A 943 -3.51 -11.05 -29.32
CA LEU A 943 -4.19 -10.09 -30.22
C LEU A 943 -5.71 -10.13 -30.07
N LEU A 944 -6.30 -11.33 -29.96
CA LEU A 944 -7.75 -11.48 -29.70
C LEU A 944 -8.15 -10.84 -28.36
N PHE A 945 -7.28 -10.91 -27.35
CA PHE A 945 -7.49 -10.29 -26.05
C PHE A 945 -7.48 -8.77 -26.14
N TYR A 946 -6.56 -8.17 -26.92
CA TYR A 946 -6.56 -6.72 -27.15
C TYR A 946 -7.82 -6.24 -27.88
N LYS A 947 -8.30 -7.00 -28.86
CA LYS A 947 -9.59 -6.73 -29.48
C LYS A 947 -10.74 -6.82 -28.47
N LEU A 948 -10.77 -7.85 -27.62
CA LEU A 948 -11.79 -7.96 -26.58
C LEU A 948 -11.78 -6.77 -25.61
N LEU A 949 -10.60 -6.31 -25.18
CA LEU A 949 -10.46 -5.15 -24.31
C LEU A 949 -11.04 -3.88 -24.95
N THR A 950 -10.66 -3.61 -26.20
CA THR A 950 -11.14 -2.44 -26.94
C THR A 950 -12.64 -2.51 -27.25
N ASP A 951 -13.18 -3.69 -27.56
CA ASP A 951 -14.62 -3.89 -27.79
C ASP A 951 -15.45 -3.68 -26.51
N LEU A 952 -14.87 -3.89 -25.32
CA LEU A 952 -15.55 -3.70 -24.02
C LEU A 952 -15.37 -2.28 -23.44
N ASP A 953 -14.40 -1.51 -23.91
CA ASP A 953 -14.15 -0.14 -23.46
C ASP A 953 -15.02 0.87 -24.21
N ARG A 954 -16.08 1.36 -23.54
CA ARG A 954 -16.99 2.37 -24.11
C ARG A 954 -16.31 3.72 -24.39
N SER A 955 -15.16 4.00 -23.77
CA SER A 955 -14.42 5.25 -23.96
C SER A 955 -13.43 5.20 -25.11
N PHE A 956 -13.13 4.01 -25.64
CA PHE A 956 -12.07 3.84 -26.64
C PHE A 956 -12.40 4.52 -27.97
N GLY A 957 -13.67 4.53 -28.40
CA GLY A 957 -14.13 5.37 -29.52
C GLY A 957 -13.68 4.96 -30.93
N HIS A 958 -12.94 3.85 -31.08
CA HIS A 958 -12.45 3.30 -32.36
C HIS A 958 -12.75 1.80 -32.49
N LYS A 959 -12.80 1.29 -33.73
CA LYS A 959 -13.05 -0.13 -34.00
C LYS A 959 -11.76 -0.86 -34.37
N VAL A 960 -11.42 -1.92 -33.63
CA VAL A 960 -10.28 -2.79 -33.95
C VAL A 960 -10.70 -3.92 -34.88
N GLU A 961 -10.11 -4.01 -36.07
CA GLU A 961 -10.34 -5.10 -37.04
C GLU A 961 -9.15 -6.03 -37.21
N LYS A 962 -7.94 -5.50 -37.03
CA LYS A 962 -6.69 -6.23 -37.26
C LYS A 962 -5.73 -6.07 -36.09
N GLY A 963 -4.87 -7.08 -35.92
CA GLY A 963 -3.73 -7.04 -35.03
C GLY A 963 -2.44 -7.42 -35.77
N MET A 964 -1.33 -6.81 -35.40
CA MET A 964 -0.03 -7.02 -36.02
C MET A 964 1.03 -7.33 -34.97
N PHE A 965 1.87 -8.33 -35.23
CA PHE A 965 3.16 -8.48 -34.56
C PHE A 965 4.27 -7.92 -35.43
N ASP A 966 5.06 -7.01 -34.85
CA ASP A 966 6.20 -6.39 -35.51
C ASP A 966 7.49 -6.87 -34.84
N PHE A 967 8.22 -7.74 -35.53
CA PHE A 967 9.45 -8.33 -34.99
C PHE A 967 10.62 -7.41 -35.28
N ILE A 968 11.24 -6.92 -34.20
CA ILE A 968 12.28 -5.88 -34.26
C ILE A 968 13.64 -6.45 -34.64
N GLU A 969 13.81 -7.78 -34.65
CA GLU A 969 15.04 -8.46 -35.08
C GLU A 969 14.85 -9.15 -36.43
N LYS A 970 15.93 -9.21 -37.22
CA LYS A 970 15.96 -9.97 -38.47
C LYS A 970 15.92 -11.46 -38.18
N ASP A 971 15.21 -12.20 -39.01
CA ASP A 971 15.22 -13.66 -38.97
C ASP A 971 16.65 -14.17 -39.23
N LYS A 972 17.20 -14.96 -38.30
CA LYS A 972 18.56 -15.51 -38.42
C LYS A 972 18.80 -16.34 -39.68
N GLN A 973 17.75 -16.96 -40.23
CA GLN A 973 17.84 -17.80 -41.43
C GLN A 973 17.65 -16.99 -42.71
N THR A 974 16.68 -16.07 -42.73
CA THR A 974 16.33 -15.34 -43.97
C THR A 974 17.00 -13.97 -44.08
N GLY A 975 17.51 -13.43 -42.97
CA GLY A 975 18.12 -12.10 -42.90
C GLY A 975 17.14 -10.93 -43.08
N LYS A 976 15.82 -11.19 -43.07
CA LYS A 976 14.76 -10.20 -43.29
C LYS A 976 13.98 -9.91 -42.01
N PHE A 977 13.46 -8.70 -41.90
CA PHE A 977 12.46 -8.36 -40.89
C PHE A 977 11.10 -8.97 -41.25
N ARG A 978 10.24 -9.10 -40.24
CA ARG A 978 8.94 -9.73 -40.39
C ARG A 978 7.86 -8.96 -39.65
N ARG A 979 6.77 -8.66 -40.36
CA ARG A 979 5.51 -8.18 -39.80
C ARG A 979 4.40 -9.15 -40.18
N GLU A 980 3.63 -9.60 -39.21
CA GLU A 980 2.51 -10.51 -39.44
C GLU A 980 1.22 -9.87 -38.99
N GLU A 981 0.35 -9.56 -39.94
CA GLU A 981 -0.97 -8.98 -39.73
C GLU A 981 -2.06 -10.07 -39.74
N PHE A 982 -2.97 -10.00 -38.78
CA PHE A 982 -4.07 -10.93 -38.59
C PHE A 982 -5.40 -10.19 -38.54
N PHE A 983 -6.37 -10.71 -39.29
CA PHE A 983 -7.77 -10.35 -39.05
C PHE A 983 -8.25 -10.97 -37.73
N LEU A 984 -9.09 -10.24 -37.01
CA LEU A 984 -9.60 -10.63 -35.69
C LEU A 984 -11.13 -10.77 -35.75
N PRO A 985 -11.63 -11.91 -36.26
CA PRO A 985 -13.06 -12.13 -36.43
C PRO A 985 -13.78 -12.26 -35.09
N LYS A 986 -15.06 -11.92 -35.08
CA LYS A 986 -15.87 -11.93 -33.84
C LYS A 986 -15.99 -13.34 -33.26
N GLU A 987 -16.07 -14.37 -34.10
CA GLU A 987 -16.20 -15.76 -33.68
C GLU A 987 -14.99 -16.22 -32.85
N GLU A 988 -13.77 -15.82 -33.22
CA GLU A 988 -12.55 -16.15 -32.46
C GLU A 988 -12.49 -15.38 -31.12
N VAL A 989 -12.96 -14.13 -31.11
CA VAL A 989 -13.07 -13.33 -29.87
C VAL A 989 -14.09 -13.96 -28.92
N ASP A 990 -15.21 -14.44 -29.43
CA ASP A 990 -16.23 -15.14 -28.64
C ASP A 990 -15.70 -16.48 -28.10
N GLY A 991 -14.87 -17.19 -28.87
CA GLY A 991 -14.12 -18.34 -28.38
C GLY A 991 -13.18 -18.01 -27.22
N LEU A 992 -12.45 -16.89 -27.31
CA LEU A 992 -11.59 -16.41 -26.21
C LEU A 992 -12.40 -16.04 -24.96
N ARG A 993 -13.59 -15.45 -25.10
CA ARG A 993 -14.48 -15.15 -23.96
C ARG A 993 -14.81 -16.42 -23.18
N LYS A 994 -15.05 -17.54 -23.86
CA LYS A 994 -15.32 -18.83 -23.22
C LYS A 994 -14.09 -19.33 -22.46
N ILE A 995 -12.91 -19.29 -23.07
CA ILE A 995 -11.65 -19.69 -22.43
C ILE A 995 -11.39 -18.86 -21.16
N ILE A 996 -11.59 -17.54 -21.22
CA ILE A 996 -11.41 -16.67 -20.06
C ILE A 996 -12.37 -17.07 -18.92
N LYS A 997 -13.63 -17.37 -19.24
CA LYS A 997 -14.62 -17.81 -18.24
C LYS A 997 -14.26 -19.15 -17.62
N ASP A 998 -13.83 -20.11 -18.44
CA ASP A 998 -13.44 -21.45 -17.97
C ASP A 998 -12.21 -21.35 -17.05
N VAL A 999 -11.14 -20.66 -17.49
CA VAL A 999 -9.93 -20.43 -16.68
C VAL A 999 -10.27 -19.70 -15.38
N MET A 1000 -11.07 -18.64 -15.43
CA MET A 1000 -11.44 -17.90 -14.22
C MET A 1000 -12.34 -18.73 -13.29
N GLY A 1001 -13.15 -19.63 -13.83
CA GLY A 1001 -13.90 -20.62 -13.05
C GLY A 1001 -12.96 -21.55 -12.27
N GLU A 1002 -11.95 -22.11 -12.94
CA GLU A 1002 -10.95 -22.98 -12.31
C GLU A 1002 -10.07 -22.23 -11.30
N VAL A 1003 -9.63 -21.01 -11.62
CA VAL A 1003 -8.84 -20.15 -10.72
C VAL A 1003 -9.63 -19.81 -9.46
N ARG A 1004 -10.92 -19.45 -9.58
CA ARG A 1004 -11.80 -19.18 -8.43
C ARG A 1004 -12.12 -20.44 -7.62
N ALA A 1005 -12.09 -21.61 -8.26
CA ALA A 1005 -12.16 -22.91 -7.59
C ALA A 1005 -10.82 -23.37 -6.99
N LEU A 1006 -9.77 -22.54 -7.09
CA LEU A 1006 -8.42 -22.79 -6.60
C LEU A 1006 -7.77 -24.06 -7.18
N TYR A 1007 -8.10 -24.38 -8.43
CA TYR A 1007 -7.57 -25.52 -9.13
C TYR A 1007 -6.26 -25.17 -9.86
N PHE A 1008 -5.13 -25.69 -9.36
CA PHE A 1008 -3.79 -25.39 -9.89
C PHE A 1008 -2.94 -26.65 -10.13
N PRO A 1009 -3.33 -27.54 -11.06
CA PRO A 1009 -2.57 -28.75 -11.36
C PRO A 1009 -1.17 -28.45 -11.93
N ARG A 1010 -0.23 -29.36 -11.67
CA ARG A 1010 1.10 -29.35 -12.31
C ARG A 1010 0.98 -29.91 -13.72
N THR A 1011 1.64 -29.25 -14.67
CA THR A 1011 1.85 -29.84 -15.99
C THR A 1011 2.87 -30.98 -15.92
N THR A 1012 2.72 -31.97 -16.78
CA THR A 1012 3.69 -33.07 -16.96
C THR A 1012 4.44 -32.95 -18.30
N HIS A 1013 4.12 -31.94 -19.12
CA HIS A 1013 4.78 -31.73 -20.40
C HIS A 1013 6.26 -31.42 -20.20
N TYR A 1014 7.14 -32.29 -20.70
CA TYR A 1014 8.59 -32.15 -20.51
C TYR A 1014 9.16 -30.88 -21.13
N SER A 1015 8.70 -30.48 -22.32
CA SER A 1015 9.17 -29.24 -22.95
C SER A 1015 8.91 -28.01 -22.09
N VAL A 1016 7.79 -28.00 -21.35
CA VAL A 1016 7.45 -26.94 -20.40
C VAL A 1016 8.24 -27.10 -19.10
N CYS A 1017 8.35 -28.32 -18.57
CA CYS A 1017 8.99 -28.58 -17.28
C CYS A 1017 10.52 -28.43 -17.32
N LYS A 1018 11.19 -28.79 -18.43
CA LYS A 1018 12.65 -28.76 -18.55
C LYS A 1018 13.21 -27.34 -18.46
N GLU A 1019 12.48 -26.39 -19.02
CA GLU A 1019 12.83 -24.97 -19.01
C GLU A 1019 12.15 -24.22 -17.87
N CYS A 1020 11.43 -24.93 -17.00
CA CYS A 1020 10.74 -24.32 -15.87
C CYS A 1020 11.70 -24.11 -14.69
N GLU A 1021 11.70 -22.88 -14.21
CA GLU A 1021 12.38 -22.39 -13.01
C GLU A 1021 12.01 -23.18 -11.73
N PHE A 1022 10.82 -23.78 -11.68
CA PHE A 1022 10.34 -24.58 -10.54
C PHE A 1022 10.51 -26.09 -10.74
N ALA A 1023 11.27 -26.52 -11.76
CA ALA A 1023 11.42 -27.94 -12.07
C ALA A 1023 11.91 -28.75 -10.87
N GLN A 1024 12.93 -28.26 -10.16
CA GLN A 1024 13.49 -28.95 -8.98
C GLN A 1024 12.51 -29.02 -7.81
N HIS A 1025 11.64 -28.03 -7.67
CA HIS A 1025 10.59 -28.03 -6.65
C HIS A 1025 9.44 -28.98 -7.03
N CYS A 1026 9.02 -28.96 -8.29
CA CYS A 1026 7.94 -29.82 -8.77
C CYS A 1026 8.37 -31.29 -8.84
N TRP A 1027 9.62 -31.52 -9.20
CA TRP A 1027 10.21 -32.82 -9.56
C TRP A 1027 11.63 -32.97 -8.96
N PRO A 1028 11.76 -33.05 -7.62
CA PRO A 1028 13.08 -33.14 -6.97
C PRO A 1028 13.87 -34.40 -7.37
N ASP A 1029 13.17 -35.46 -7.77
CA ASP A 1029 13.74 -36.73 -8.23
C ASP A 1029 13.83 -36.84 -9.77
N GLY A 1030 13.68 -35.72 -10.48
CA GLY A 1030 13.72 -35.64 -11.95
C GLY A 1030 12.35 -35.61 -12.63
N ILE A 1031 12.29 -34.97 -13.82
CA ILE A 1031 11.06 -34.74 -14.59
C ILE A 1031 10.52 -36.08 -15.13
N PRO A 1032 9.20 -36.36 -15.06
CA PRO A 1032 8.60 -37.67 -15.31
C PRO A 1032 8.92 -38.36 -16.65
N GLU A 1033 9.36 -37.66 -17.69
CA GLU A 1033 9.66 -38.30 -19.00
C GLU A 1033 11.03 -39.02 -19.05
N GLN A 1034 11.99 -38.75 -18.15
CA GLN A 1034 13.27 -39.47 -18.15
C GLN A 1034 13.22 -40.88 -17.53
N LYS A 1035 12.22 -41.19 -16.70
CA LYS A 1035 12.11 -42.54 -16.09
C LYS A 1035 11.66 -43.62 -17.09
N ALA A 1036 11.00 -43.24 -18.19
CA ALA A 1036 10.56 -44.20 -19.21
C ALA A 1036 11.67 -44.57 -20.22
N GLU A 1037 12.63 -43.68 -20.50
CA GLU A 1037 13.76 -43.97 -21.40
C GLU A 1037 14.97 -44.57 -20.67
N GLN A 1038 15.25 -44.17 -19.42
CA GLN A 1038 16.33 -44.79 -18.64
C GLN A 1038 16.02 -46.24 -18.22
N MET A 1039 14.74 -46.62 -18.05
CA MET A 1039 14.37 -48.02 -17.80
C MET A 1039 14.40 -48.90 -19.06
N LYS A 1040 14.37 -48.31 -20.28
CA LYS A 1040 14.54 -49.06 -21.54
C LYS A 1040 15.99 -49.34 -21.88
N LEU A 1041 16.95 -48.56 -21.37
CA LEU A 1041 18.39 -48.79 -21.55
C LEU A 1041 19.02 -49.74 -20.51
N ILE A 1042 18.26 -50.11 -19.47
CA ILE A 1042 18.67 -51.14 -18.47
C ILE A 1042 17.99 -52.50 -18.79
N SER A 1043 17.14 -52.56 -19.82
CA SER A 1043 16.47 -53.78 -20.28
C SER A 1043 16.77 -54.16 -21.74
N SER A 1044 17.85 -53.62 -22.32
CA SER A 1044 18.39 -54.01 -23.63
C SER A 1044 19.79 -54.61 -23.51
#